data_AF-A0A4Q2TD37-F1
#
_entry.id   AF-A0A4Q2TD37-F1
#
_cell.length_a   1.000
_cell.length_b   1.000
_cell.length_c   1.000
_cell.angle_alpha   90.00
_cell.angle_beta   90.00
_cell.angle_gamma   90.00
#
_symmetry.space_group_name_H-M   'P 1'
#
loop_
_entity.id
_entity.type
_entity.pdbx_description
1 polymer ?
#
loop_
_entity_poly.entity_id
_entity_poly.type
_entity_poly.pdbx_seq_one_letter_code
_entity_poly.pdbx_strand_id
1 'polypeptide(L)'
;MGALRRLIRRLGRAGTYSVLTALLLLVMPLALPPLGILKGIDLFLTEWRAAAAPRAAGGKFVFVAIDKRSLDQIGVWPWPRDVHAEVVDRLAAAGAADIFLDIDFSTRSTAAADDRLAKALADAGGGVVLPAFVQYRSAGGDTPETVVSRPLPEFEANAWLAAANVAADPDGVVRGLPHGVMLDGQVAQSVAALLAGEPEPSAANFGIDFSISPASVPIFSVSDLLSGRVPAEALSGRSVVVGAYATELKDVFAVPVYGLLGGPMLHILGAETLSQDRVPVPLDPTAYALVIAGLIVLSIRSSRRLTGWLLLPLLGLTAAGVEAAAFYLQQRYSLVLPTAGIQLVLATGLLLYLIEHVDVGNWLAALAQLESRNSQTLLRRVIDDSVDGVVILDHEGRLVEVSRSAETIFGAGLYRALLADFSAAAPLPMQAALERARRQKGEAGALPVDFELELREAGASRYLEGHVAVSLLETAEEAGEPAERPFVTCVTVRDVTARRAYAEKLKALSQYDELTGALRRDELVRRMDAAPCDDWSVFAINLHRFAAINMVLGRSTGDDLLKALVTRLRENAPRGALIARSEGDGFSIAVPSVALAMPPTEFAEHLIGLLSRAFVLGPSVAEIGARIGICVSGEGRDAAGLVAGAEAALDHARKSAGSGYSLHDSDEARRQIRARALEAEMKGALAAGQFFLLYQPQVALADGHLTGAEALVRWRHPEFGVVPPFEFIEIAEASGFICPLGAFVVEEACRQATGWPEHLSVSVNVSPLQFTRMDMVTVVRKALAESGLSPERLHLEITESAFLDVSDEILAQLAALRALGVKIALDDFGTGYSSLGYLARFPLDFIKIDQSFVRRLATDPASLTIVGAVKSLAAGFGARVVCEGIEGEAEWQILAALGCEEGQGYYFGKPQPGEDIRLAAARVPDRKRA
;
A
#
# COMPACT_ATOMS: atom_id res chain seq x y z
N MET A 1 -53.40 2.90 26.22
CA MET A 1 -52.86 1.52 26.41
C MET A 1 -53.76 0.39 25.89
N GLY A 2 -55.08 0.40 26.09
CA GLY A 2 -55.96 -0.73 25.69
C GLY A 2 -56.17 -0.93 24.17
N ALA A 3 -56.00 0.11 23.36
CA ALA A 3 -56.06 0.02 21.89
C ALA A 3 -54.75 -0.52 21.29
N LEU A 4 -53.60 -0.09 21.84
CA LEU A 4 -52.27 -0.58 21.46
C LEU A 4 -52.08 -2.07 21.83
N ARG A 5 -52.54 -2.49 23.02
CA ARG A 5 -52.58 -3.92 23.40
C ARG A 5 -53.49 -4.76 22.49
N ARG A 6 -54.57 -4.18 21.95
CA ARG A 6 -55.46 -4.85 20.98
C ARG A 6 -54.85 -4.89 19.58
N LEU A 7 -54.11 -3.87 19.16
CA LEU A 7 -53.37 -3.84 17.91
C LEU A 7 -52.21 -4.86 17.93
N ILE A 8 -51.44 -4.91 19.02
CA ILE A 8 -50.36 -5.88 19.24
C ILE A 8 -50.90 -7.31 19.37
N ARG A 9 -52.07 -7.53 19.99
CA ARG A 9 -52.74 -8.86 19.98
C ARG A 9 -53.34 -9.25 18.63
N ARG A 10 -53.77 -8.28 17.81
CA ARG A 10 -54.27 -8.54 16.44
C ARG A 10 -53.12 -8.82 15.46
N LEU A 11 -51.97 -8.15 15.64
CA LEU A 11 -50.73 -8.44 14.92
C LEU A 11 -50.09 -9.76 15.41
N GLY A 12 -50.15 -10.05 16.71
CA GLY A 12 -49.67 -11.27 17.37
C GLY A 12 -50.52 -12.53 17.17
N ARG A 13 -51.14 -12.72 15.99
CA ARG A 13 -51.55 -14.07 15.60
C ARG A 13 -50.30 -14.81 15.14
N ALA A 14 -49.86 -15.81 15.90
CA ALA A 14 -48.68 -16.66 15.67
C ALA A 14 -48.60 -17.35 14.28
N GLY A 15 -49.57 -17.14 13.39
CA GLY A 15 -49.60 -17.66 12.02
C GLY A 15 -49.08 -16.68 10.96
N THR A 16 -49.19 -15.36 11.14
CA THR A 16 -48.81 -14.39 10.09
C THR A 16 -47.30 -14.14 10.05
N TYR A 17 -46.64 -14.06 11.21
CA TYR A 17 -45.18 -13.94 11.28
C TYR A 17 -44.46 -15.21 10.79
N SER A 18 -45.00 -16.40 11.07
CA SER A 18 -44.42 -17.67 10.63
C SER A 18 -44.56 -17.93 9.12
N VAL A 19 -45.52 -17.27 8.44
CA VAL A 19 -45.65 -17.33 6.98
C VAL A 19 -44.74 -16.31 6.30
N LEU A 20 -44.63 -15.10 6.85
CA LEU A 20 -43.74 -14.07 6.31
C LEU A 20 -42.25 -14.44 6.43
N THR A 21 -41.87 -15.05 7.55
CA THR A 21 -40.51 -15.57 7.80
C THR A 21 -40.16 -16.72 6.86
N ALA A 22 -41.09 -17.67 6.65
CA ALA A 22 -40.94 -18.76 5.70
C ALA A 22 -40.77 -18.24 4.26
N LEU A 23 -41.57 -17.26 3.87
CA LEU A 23 -41.49 -16.62 2.56
C LEU A 23 -40.13 -15.92 2.39
N LEU A 24 -39.67 -15.18 3.40
CA LEU A 24 -38.38 -14.48 3.35
C LEU A 24 -37.20 -15.45 3.16
N LEU A 25 -37.16 -16.55 3.93
CA LEU A 25 -36.09 -17.55 3.83
C LEU A 25 -36.07 -18.31 2.50
N LEU A 26 -37.24 -18.53 1.88
CA LEU A 26 -37.35 -19.20 0.58
C LEU A 26 -37.08 -18.27 -0.61
N VAL A 27 -37.35 -16.97 -0.47
CA VAL A 27 -37.10 -15.97 -1.53
C VAL A 27 -35.63 -15.57 -1.60
N MET A 28 -34.91 -15.55 -0.46
CA MET A 28 -33.51 -15.13 -0.43
C MET A 28 -32.59 -15.91 -1.39
N PRO A 29 -32.62 -17.26 -1.44
CA PRO A 29 -31.83 -18.04 -2.40
C PRO A 29 -32.09 -17.71 -3.87
N LEU A 30 -33.27 -17.18 -4.20
CA LEU A 30 -33.66 -16.83 -5.57
C LEU A 30 -33.33 -15.38 -5.93
N ALA A 31 -33.47 -14.46 -4.96
CA ALA A 31 -33.33 -13.03 -5.20
C ALA A 31 -31.88 -12.53 -5.11
N LEU A 32 -31.04 -13.16 -4.29
CA LEU A 32 -29.68 -12.68 -4.02
C LEU A 32 -28.65 -13.00 -5.10
N PRO A 33 -28.61 -14.20 -5.72
CA PRO A 33 -27.63 -14.49 -6.78
C PRO A 33 -27.60 -13.49 -7.94
N PRO A 34 -28.73 -13.06 -8.55
CA PRO A 34 -28.70 -12.12 -9.67
C PRO A 34 -28.25 -10.70 -9.29
N LEU A 35 -28.27 -10.34 -8.00
CA LEU A 35 -27.79 -9.04 -7.52
C LEU A 35 -26.26 -9.00 -7.36
N GLY A 36 -25.57 -10.14 -7.38
CA GLY A 36 -24.11 -10.21 -7.28
C GLY A 36 -23.51 -9.78 -5.92
N ILE A 37 -24.35 -9.39 -4.94
CA ILE A 37 -23.92 -8.85 -3.64
C ILE A 37 -23.01 -9.82 -2.87
N LEU A 38 -23.28 -11.13 -2.98
CA LEU A 38 -22.55 -12.17 -2.27
C LEU A 38 -21.31 -12.69 -3.02
N LYS A 39 -21.11 -12.27 -4.29
CA LYS A 39 -20.05 -12.78 -5.15
C LYS A 39 -18.66 -12.58 -4.54
N GLY A 40 -18.41 -11.43 -3.92
CA GLY A 40 -17.13 -11.16 -3.25
C GLY A 40 -16.84 -12.08 -2.07
N ILE A 41 -17.88 -12.43 -1.28
CA ILE A 41 -17.74 -13.35 -0.14
C ILE A 41 -17.50 -14.78 -0.65
N ASP A 42 -18.24 -15.21 -1.68
CA ASP A 42 -18.04 -16.54 -2.29
C ASP A 42 -16.65 -16.69 -2.92
N LEU A 43 -16.14 -15.63 -3.56
CA LEU A 43 -14.76 -15.60 -4.06
C LEU A 43 -13.77 -15.74 -2.90
N PHE A 44 -13.88 -14.90 -1.86
CA PHE A 44 -13.01 -14.99 -0.68
C PHE A 44 -13.00 -16.38 -0.05
N LEU A 45 -14.17 -17.02 0.11
CA LEU A 45 -14.27 -18.37 0.68
C LEU A 45 -13.63 -19.41 -0.24
N THR A 46 -13.82 -19.30 -1.56
CA THR A 46 -13.20 -20.20 -2.54
C THR A 46 -11.68 -20.09 -2.52
N GLU A 47 -11.16 -18.88 -2.43
CA GLU A 47 -9.73 -18.58 -2.36
C GLU A 47 -9.12 -19.08 -1.04
N TRP A 48 -9.82 -18.88 0.08
CA TRP A 48 -9.42 -19.41 1.39
C TRP A 48 -9.33 -20.94 1.39
N ARG A 49 -10.31 -21.64 0.79
CA ARG A 49 -10.30 -23.10 0.67
C ARG A 49 -9.12 -23.60 -0.17
N ALA A 50 -8.80 -22.91 -1.27
CA ALA A 50 -7.66 -23.24 -2.11
C ALA A 50 -6.33 -23.06 -1.35
N ALA A 51 -6.19 -21.95 -0.61
CA ALA A 51 -5.01 -21.68 0.21
C ALA A 51 -4.82 -22.69 1.36
N ALA A 52 -5.92 -23.18 1.94
CA ALA A 52 -5.90 -24.14 3.04
C ALA A 52 -5.58 -25.59 2.61
N ALA A 53 -5.58 -25.90 1.30
CA ALA A 53 -5.30 -27.23 0.78
C ALA A 53 -4.30 -27.21 -0.40
N PRO A 54 -3.05 -26.75 -0.20
CA PRO A 54 -2.08 -26.65 -1.28
C PRO A 54 -1.73 -28.03 -1.86
N ARG A 55 -1.49 -28.07 -3.16
CA ARG A 55 -1.14 -29.25 -3.96
C ARG A 55 0.16 -29.00 -4.72
N ALA A 56 0.89 -30.07 -5.01
CA ALA A 56 2.07 -29.98 -5.85
C ALA A 56 1.69 -30.01 -7.34
N ALA A 57 2.50 -29.37 -8.17
CA ALA A 57 2.51 -29.50 -9.61
C ALA A 57 2.80 -30.96 -10.03
N GLY A 58 2.28 -31.38 -11.19
CA GLY A 58 2.39 -32.75 -11.70
C GLY A 58 3.80 -33.13 -12.17
N GLY A 59 4.72 -32.16 -12.25
CA GLY A 59 6.12 -32.37 -12.62
C GLY A 59 6.37 -32.49 -14.13
N LYS A 60 5.32 -32.28 -14.96
CA LYS A 60 5.41 -32.22 -16.43
C LYS A 60 6.07 -30.94 -16.91
N PHE A 61 5.87 -29.82 -16.20
CA PHE A 61 6.31 -28.50 -16.62
C PHE A 61 7.55 -28.02 -15.85
N VAL A 62 8.41 -27.29 -16.54
CA VAL A 62 9.59 -26.63 -15.96
C VAL A 62 9.61 -25.18 -16.40
N PHE A 63 9.95 -24.28 -15.48
CA PHE A 63 10.11 -22.88 -15.77
C PHE A 63 11.59 -22.51 -15.92
N VAL A 64 11.96 -21.97 -17.07
CA VAL A 64 13.27 -21.36 -17.30
C VAL A 64 13.09 -19.83 -17.26
N ALA A 65 13.44 -19.26 -16.13
CA ALA A 65 13.17 -17.88 -15.77
C ALA A 65 14.21 -16.91 -16.35
N ILE A 66 13.71 -15.88 -17.04
CA ILE A 66 14.43 -14.63 -17.29
C ILE A 66 14.35 -13.82 -15.99
N ASP A 67 15.24 -14.17 -15.06
CA ASP A 67 15.37 -13.57 -13.74
C ASP A 67 16.42 -12.46 -13.73
N LYS A 68 16.45 -11.68 -12.64
CA LYS A 68 17.41 -10.59 -12.46
C LYS A 68 18.85 -11.05 -12.66
N ARG A 69 19.19 -12.23 -12.16
CA ARG A 69 20.52 -12.82 -12.32
C ARG A 69 20.88 -13.04 -13.78
N SER A 70 19.93 -13.51 -14.59
CA SER A 70 20.15 -13.70 -16.02
C SER A 70 20.29 -12.37 -16.75
N LEU A 71 19.50 -11.35 -16.37
CA LEU A 71 19.65 -9.98 -16.89
C LEU A 71 21.05 -9.41 -16.58
N ASP A 72 21.53 -9.59 -15.35
CA ASP A 72 22.84 -9.10 -14.92
C ASP A 72 24.01 -9.82 -15.63
N GLN A 73 23.86 -11.12 -15.93
CA GLN A 73 24.94 -11.96 -16.47
C GLN A 73 25.02 -11.99 -18.00
N ILE A 74 23.88 -12.00 -18.69
CA ILE A 74 23.81 -12.15 -20.14
C ILE A 74 23.94 -10.78 -20.81
N GLY A 75 23.38 -9.75 -20.20
CA GLY A 75 23.42 -8.38 -20.69
C GLY A 75 22.04 -7.74 -20.78
N VAL A 76 22.00 -6.58 -21.44
CA VAL A 76 20.84 -5.70 -21.50
C VAL A 76 19.69 -6.35 -22.26
N TRP A 77 18.50 -6.33 -21.65
CA TRP A 77 17.25 -6.75 -22.29
C TRP A 77 16.70 -5.64 -23.21
N PRO A 78 16.05 -5.96 -24.34
CA PRO A 78 15.83 -7.29 -24.91
C PRO A 78 17.12 -7.91 -25.48
N TRP A 79 17.30 -9.21 -25.27
CA TRP A 79 18.50 -9.90 -25.74
C TRP A 79 18.53 -10.07 -27.26
N PRO A 80 19.73 -10.16 -27.87
CA PRO A 80 19.87 -10.52 -29.28
C PRO A 80 19.22 -11.86 -29.61
N ARG A 81 18.77 -12.03 -30.85
CA ARG A 81 18.17 -13.28 -31.35
C ARG A 81 19.09 -14.50 -31.16
N ASP A 82 20.41 -14.29 -31.21
CA ASP A 82 21.41 -15.33 -30.96
C ASP A 82 21.28 -15.97 -29.57
N VAL A 83 20.95 -15.18 -28.55
CA VAL A 83 20.75 -15.68 -27.18
C VAL A 83 19.52 -16.60 -27.13
N HIS A 84 18.42 -16.17 -27.74
CA HIS A 84 17.20 -16.98 -27.82
C HIS A 84 17.41 -18.25 -28.64
N ALA A 85 18.17 -18.16 -29.75
CA ALA A 85 18.55 -19.30 -30.56
C ALA A 85 19.38 -20.30 -29.74
N GLU A 86 20.35 -19.83 -28.95
CA GLU A 86 21.12 -20.70 -28.06
C GLU A 86 20.25 -21.32 -26.95
N VAL A 87 19.30 -20.57 -26.37
CA VAL A 87 18.34 -21.14 -25.41
C VAL A 87 17.56 -22.29 -26.04
N VAL A 88 17.03 -22.11 -27.26
CA VAL A 88 16.32 -23.16 -28.01
C VAL A 88 17.21 -24.37 -28.25
N ASP A 89 18.43 -24.15 -28.75
CA ASP A 89 19.37 -25.24 -29.04
C ASP A 89 19.72 -26.05 -27.79
N ARG A 90 19.92 -25.38 -26.65
CA ARG A 90 20.24 -26.03 -25.37
C ARG A 90 19.06 -26.85 -24.83
N LEU A 91 17.84 -26.32 -24.92
CA LEU A 91 16.64 -27.02 -24.48
C LEU A 91 16.33 -28.21 -25.38
N ALA A 92 16.45 -28.05 -26.70
CA ALA A 92 16.29 -29.13 -27.66
C ALA A 92 17.36 -30.23 -27.44
N ALA A 93 18.62 -29.85 -27.25
CA ALA A 93 19.70 -30.79 -26.95
C ALA A 93 19.53 -31.51 -25.59
N ALA A 94 18.90 -30.86 -24.60
CA ALA A 94 18.54 -31.47 -23.33
C ALA A 94 17.32 -32.41 -23.43
N GLY A 95 16.65 -32.46 -24.58
CA GLY A 95 15.50 -33.31 -24.85
C GLY A 95 14.19 -32.80 -24.25
N ALA A 96 14.01 -31.48 -24.14
CA ALA A 96 12.71 -30.90 -23.80
C ALA A 96 11.61 -31.40 -24.78
N ALA A 97 10.42 -31.72 -24.25
CA ALA A 97 9.32 -32.23 -25.07
C ALA A 97 8.67 -31.11 -25.89
N ASP A 98 8.33 -30.01 -25.21
CA ASP A 98 7.80 -28.78 -25.79
C ASP A 98 8.59 -27.60 -25.22
N ILE A 99 8.77 -26.54 -26.00
CA ILE A 99 9.45 -25.31 -25.57
C ILE A 99 8.54 -24.13 -25.89
N PHE A 100 7.93 -23.53 -24.88
CA PHE A 100 7.22 -22.27 -25.06
C PHE A 100 8.15 -21.10 -24.73
N LEU A 101 8.38 -20.22 -25.70
CA LEU A 101 9.15 -18.97 -25.52
C LEU A 101 8.17 -17.81 -25.38
N ASP A 102 7.91 -17.36 -24.15
CA ASP A 102 7.02 -16.25 -23.86
C ASP A 102 7.71 -14.90 -24.14
N ILE A 103 8.02 -14.65 -25.41
CA ILE A 103 8.73 -13.48 -25.91
C ILE A 103 8.10 -13.04 -27.23
N ASP A 104 7.87 -11.73 -27.37
CA ASP A 104 7.34 -11.17 -28.60
C ASP A 104 8.42 -11.10 -29.70
N PHE A 105 8.20 -11.87 -30.78
CA PHE A 105 9.05 -11.91 -31.96
C PHE A 105 8.38 -11.32 -33.21
N SER A 106 7.45 -10.38 -33.04
CA SER A 106 6.74 -9.69 -34.14
C SER A 106 7.59 -8.66 -34.90
N THR A 107 8.69 -8.20 -34.29
CA THR A 107 9.57 -7.19 -34.88
C THR A 107 10.84 -7.80 -35.48
N ARG A 108 11.32 -7.25 -36.60
CA ARG A 108 12.60 -7.65 -37.23
C ARG A 108 13.80 -7.17 -36.42
N SER A 109 14.81 -8.04 -36.31
CA SER A 109 16.14 -7.71 -35.80
C SER A 109 17.09 -7.48 -36.99
N THR A 110 18.30 -8.03 -36.93
CA THR A 110 19.19 -8.11 -38.10
C THR A 110 18.93 -9.40 -38.87
N ALA A 111 19.05 -9.38 -40.20
CA ALA A 111 18.79 -10.56 -41.04
C ALA A 111 19.57 -11.79 -40.59
N ALA A 112 20.86 -11.63 -40.26
CA ALA A 112 21.68 -12.75 -39.80
C ALA A 112 21.23 -13.34 -38.44
N ALA A 113 20.76 -12.49 -37.53
CA ALA A 113 20.31 -12.92 -36.21
C ALA A 113 18.90 -13.54 -36.26
N ASP A 114 18.01 -13.00 -37.10
CA ASP A 114 16.70 -13.60 -37.39
C ASP A 114 16.89 -14.96 -38.09
N ASP A 115 17.76 -15.06 -39.11
CA ASP A 115 18.11 -16.33 -39.78
C ASP A 115 18.64 -17.37 -38.77
N ARG A 116 19.45 -16.94 -37.80
CA ARG A 116 20.00 -17.82 -36.76
C ARG A 116 18.92 -18.39 -35.83
N LEU A 117 17.95 -17.57 -35.43
CA LEU A 117 16.82 -18.03 -34.61
C LEU A 117 15.87 -18.91 -35.43
N ALA A 118 15.53 -18.52 -36.67
CA ALA A 118 14.72 -19.33 -37.57
C ALA A 118 15.32 -20.73 -37.77
N LYS A 119 16.64 -20.81 -37.92
CA LYS A 119 17.35 -22.09 -37.99
C LYS A 119 17.26 -22.89 -36.69
N ALA A 120 17.44 -22.27 -35.52
CA ALA A 120 17.30 -22.95 -34.24
C ALA A 120 15.88 -23.53 -34.04
N LEU A 121 14.85 -22.77 -34.42
CA LEU A 121 13.45 -23.22 -34.39
C LEU A 121 13.23 -24.42 -35.32
N ALA A 122 13.79 -24.38 -36.53
CA ALA A 122 13.71 -25.48 -37.49
C ALA A 122 14.47 -26.74 -36.99
N ASP A 123 15.66 -26.56 -36.46
CA ASP A 123 16.52 -27.64 -35.92
C ASP A 123 15.89 -28.29 -34.67
N ALA A 124 15.10 -27.54 -33.90
CA ALA A 124 14.30 -28.06 -32.78
C ALA A 124 13.10 -28.92 -33.22
N GLY A 125 12.84 -29.06 -34.52
CA GLY A 125 11.90 -30.04 -35.07
C GLY A 125 10.42 -29.74 -34.81
N GLY A 126 10.07 -28.46 -34.60
CA GLY A 126 8.68 -28.03 -34.39
C GLY A 126 8.15 -28.28 -32.98
N GLY A 127 8.99 -28.58 -31.99
CA GLY A 127 8.59 -28.62 -30.57
C GLY A 127 8.50 -27.24 -29.91
N VAL A 128 8.72 -26.16 -30.66
CA VAL A 128 8.74 -24.79 -30.12
C VAL A 128 7.39 -24.10 -30.37
N VAL A 129 6.89 -23.43 -29.33
CA VAL A 129 5.67 -22.65 -29.33
C VAL A 129 6.03 -21.17 -29.14
N LEU A 130 5.47 -20.31 -29.97
CA LEU A 130 5.62 -18.85 -29.91
C LEU A 130 4.26 -18.18 -29.64
N PRO A 131 4.25 -17.06 -28.90
CA PRO A 131 3.02 -16.39 -28.52
C PRO A 131 2.45 -15.60 -29.70
N ALA A 132 1.12 -15.64 -29.82
CA ALA A 132 0.33 -14.67 -30.56
C ALA A 132 -0.53 -13.89 -29.55
N PHE A 133 -0.60 -12.57 -29.71
CA PHE A 133 -1.35 -11.69 -28.81
C PHE A 133 -2.49 -11.03 -29.56
N VAL A 134 -3.72 -11.21 -29.09
CA VAL A 134 -4.91 -10.54 -29.66
C VAL A 134 -5.28 -9.35 -28.78
N GLN A 135 -5.29 -8.15 -29.34
CA GLN A 135 -5.72 -6.91 -28.66
C GLN A 135 -7.02 -6.39 -29.26
N TYR A 136 -7.96 -5.99 -28.40
CA TYR A 136 -9.22 -5.39 -28.82
C TYR A 136 -9.09 -3.88 -28.95
N ARG A 137 -9.22 -3.36 -30.17
CA ARG A 137 -9.24 -1.92 -30.46
C ARG A 137 -10.66 -1.41 -30.16
N SER A 138 -10.83 -0.81 -28.98
CA SER A 138 -12.01 -0.03 -28.56
C SER A 138 -13.23 -0.79 -28.02
N ALA A 139 -13.78 -0.30 -26.90
CA ALA A 139 -15.00 -0.78 -26.25
C ALA A 139 -16.30 -0.10 -26.78
N GLY A 140 -16.27 0.53 -27.96
CA GLY A 140 -17.31 1.47 -28.39
C GLY A 140 -17.87 1.34 -29.82
N GLY A 141 -17.57 0.27 -30.57
CA GLY A 141 -18.12 0.07 -31.92
C GLY A 141 -18.79 -1.30 -32.08
N ASP A 142 -19.83 -1.38 -32.94
CA ASP A 142 -20.65 -2.59 -33.18
C ASP A 142 -19.87 -3.82 -33.73
N THR A 143 -18.58 -3.65 -34.06
CA THR A 143 -17.66 -4.75 -34.36
C THR A 143 -16.28 -4.44 -33.76
N PRO A 144 -15.78 -5.25 -32.80
CA PRO A 144 -14.45 -5.02 -32.24
C PRO A 144 -13.37 -5.34 -33.28
N GLU A 145 -12.63 -4.32 -33.72
CA GLU A 145 -11.41 -4.54 -34.50
C GLU A 145 -10.37 -5.22 -33.59
N THR A 146 -9.90 -6.40 -33.96
CA THR A 146 -8.85 -7.12 -33.24
C THR A 146 -7.52 -6.89 -33.95
N VAL A 147 -6.54 -6.36 -33.23
CA VAL A 147 -5.15 -6.27 -33.70
C VAL A 147 -4.42 -7.49 -33.16
N VAL A 148 -3.90 -8.33 -34.05
CA VAL A 148 -3.17 -9.55 -33.68
C VAL A 148 -1.68 -9.30 -33.87
N SER A 149 -0.90 -9.35 -32.80
CA SER A 149 0.56 -9.44 -32.88
C SER A 149 0.95 -10.90 -33.11
N ARG A 150 1.73 -11.14 -34.16
CA ARG A 150 2.25 -12.46 -34.54
C ARG A 150 3.77 -12.40 -34.69
N PRO A 151 4.49 -13.50 -34.41
CA PRO A 151 5.90 -13.64 -34.78
C PRO A 151 6.12 -13.41 -36.27
N LEU A 152 7.37 -13.09 -36.66
CA LEU A 152 7.73 -12.98 -38.07
C LEU A 152 7.38 -14.26 -38.85
N PRO A 153 6.98 -14.15 -40.14
CA PRO A 153 6.57 -15.31 -40.94
C PRO A 153 7.62 -16.44 -41.02
N GLU A 154 8.90 -16.09 -40.98
CA GLU A 154 10.02 -17.03 -40.97
C GLU A 154 10.15 -17.82 -39.65
N PHE A 155 9.65 -17.29 -38.54
CA PHE A 155 9.55 -18.00 -37.26
C PHE A 155 8.27 -18.82 -37.17
N GLU A 156 7.14 -18.25 -37.61
CA GLU A 156 5.84 -18.93 -37.67
C GLU A 156 5.89 -20.18 -38.57
N ALA A 157 6.67 -20.17 -39.64
CA ALA A 157 6.86 -21.35 -40.49
C ALA A 157 7.60 -22.52 -39.78
N ASN A 158 8.31 -22.25 -38.68
CA ASN A 158 9.17 -23.21 -37.98
C ASN A 158 8.75 -23.46 -36.51
N ALA A 159 7.66 -22.84 -36.04
CA ALA A 159 7.17 -22.96 -34.67
C ALA A 159 5.63 -22.94 -34.62
N TRP A 160 5.05 -23.53 -33.60
CA TRP A 160 3.60 -23.45 -33.37
C TRP A 160 3.22 -22.09 -32.81
N LEU A 161 2.05 -21.59 -33.21
CA LEU A 161 1.47 -20.40 -32.61
C LEU A 161 0.43 -20.78 -31.56
N ALA A 162 0.49 -20.09 -30.42
CA ALA A 162 -0.52 -20.20 -29.37
C ALA A 162 -0.87 -18.84 -28.81
N ALA A 163 -2.13 -18.65 -28.42
CA ALA A 163 -2.58 -17.42 -27.80
C ALA A 163 -2.05 -17.30 -26.37
N ALA A 164 -1.26 -16.27 -26.09
CA ALA A 164 -0.66 -15.99 -24.78
C ALA A 164 -1.41 -14.89 -24.01
N ASN A 165 -2.69 -14.67 -24.34
CA ASN A 165 -3.51 -13.66 -23.71
C ASN A 165 -3.81 -14.00 -22.24
N VAL A 166 -3.50 -13.05 -21.36
CA VAL A 166 -3.93 -13.04 -19.95
C VAL A 166 -4.91 -11.89 -19.76
N ALA A 167 -6.09 -12.19 -19.22
CA ALA A 167 -7.13 -11.19 -18.94
C ALA A 167 -7.47 -11.21 -17.45
N ALA A 168 -7.45 -10.04 -16.82
CA ALA A 168 -7.89 -9.88 -15.44
C ALA A 168 -9.42 -9.75 -15.38
N ASP A 169 -10.01 -10.20 -14.27
CA ASP A 169 -11.39 -9.90 -13.91
C ASP A 169 -11.58 -8.38 -13.69
N PRO A 170 -12.82 -7.87 -13.62
CA PRO A 170 -13.09 -6.44 -13.37
C PRO A 170 -12.48 -5.86 -12.08
N ASP A 171 -12.08 -6.71 -11.13
CA ASP A 171 -11.38 -6.32 -9.90
C ASP A 171 -9.84 -6.30 -10.06
N GLY A 172 -9.32 -6.54 -11.26
CA GLY A 172 -7.89 -6.54 -11.58
C GLY A 172 -7.17 -7.84 -11.22
N VAL A 173 -7.88 -8.88 -10.75
CA VAL A 173 -7.29 -10.16 -10.37
C VAL A 173 -7.50 -11.19 -11.48
N VAL A 174 -6.44 -11.93 -11.83
CA VAL A 174 -6.50 -13.00 -12.84
C VAL A 174 -6.92 -14.31 -12.17
N ARG A 175 -8.12 -14.81 -12.49
CA ARG A 175 -8.63 -16.09 -11.96
C ARG A 175 -8.72 -17.21 -13.00
N GLY A 176 -8.54 -16.88 -14.27
CA GLY A 176 -8.72 -17.80 -15.38
C GLY A 176 -7.88 -17.41 -16.59
N LEU A 177 -7.85 -18.31 -17.57
CA LEU A 177 -7.22 -18.10 -18.87
C LEU A 177 -8.21 -18.47 -19.98
N PRO A 178 -8.07 -17.89 -21.19
CA PRO A 178 -8.79 -18.39 -22.35
C PRO A 178 -8.32 -19.82 -22.67
N HIS A 179 -9.25 -20.70 -23.05
CA HIS A 179 -8.92 -21.99 -23.65
C HIS A 179 -8.45 -21.82 -25.11
N GLY A 180 -8.84 -20.71 -25.73
CA GLY A 180 -8.51 -20.34 -27.10
C GLY A 180 -9.06 -18.95 -27.42
N VAL A 181 -8.53 -18.33 -28.46
CA VAL A 181 -8.88 -16.98 -28.89
C VAL A 181 -9.19 -16.98 -30.39
N MET A 182 -10.17 -16.17 -30.80
CA MET A 182 -10.48 -16.01 -32.22
C MET A 182 -9.36 -15.23 -32.92
N LEU A 183 -8.77 -15.87 -33.92
CA LEU A 183 -7.63 -15.38 -34.68
C LEU A 183 -7.89 -15.70 -36.17
N ASP A 184 -8.02 -14.66 -37.00
CA ASP A 184 -8.42 -14.77 -38.42
C ASP A 184 -9.70 -15.58 -38.69
N GLY A 185 -10.66 -15.55 -37.77
CA GLY A 185 -11.92 -16.29 -37.90
C GLY A 185 -11.83 -17.79 -37.56
N GLN A 186 -10.68 -18.26 -37.06
CA GLN A 186 -10.50 -19.59 -36.47
C GLN A 186 -10.17 -19.48 -34.98
N VAL A 187 -10.48 -20.52 -34.19
CA VAL A 187 -10.11 -20.54 -32.77
C VAL A 187 -8.66 -21.02 -32.67
N ALA A 188 -7.73 -20.11 -32.37
CA ALA A 188 -6.37 -20.44 -32.01
C ALA A 188 -6.33 -20.92 -30.55
N GLN A 189 -5.60 -22.01 -30.30
CA GLN A 189 -5.48 -22.58 -28.97
C GLN A 189 -4.64 -21.68 -28.06
N SER A 190 -4.97 -21.62 -26.77
CA SER A 190 -4.11 -20.91 -25.81
C SER A 190 -2.87 -21.72 -25.46
N VAL A 191 -1.82 -21.03 -25.00
CA VAL A 191 -0.57 -21.65 -24.57
C VAL A 191 -0.83 -22.76 -23.54
N ALA A 192 -1.66 -22.47 -22.53
CA ALA A 192 -1.95 -23.43 -21.47
C ALA A 192 -2.64 -24.71 -22.00
N ALA A 193 -3.60 -24.56 -22.93
CA ALA A 193 -4.29 -25.70 -23.53
C ALA A 193 -3.37 -26.51 -24.46
N LEU A 194 -2.54 -25.83 -25.25
CA LEU A 194 -1.57 -26.49 -26.14
C LEU A 194 -0.55 -27.30 -25.34
N LEU A 195 0.05 -26.71 -24.30
CA LEU A 195 1.02 -27.37 -23.42
C LEU A 195 0.40 -28.52 -22.59
N ALA A 196 -0.88 -28.43 -22.26
CA ALA A 196 -1.62 -29.53 -21.64
C ALA A 196 -1.85 -30.71 -22.61
N GLY A 197 -1.86 -30.45 -23.93
CA GLY A 197 -2.15 -31.44 -24.96
C GLY A 197 -3.64 -31.59 -25.26
N GLU A 198 -4.43 -30.52 -25.06
CA GLU A 198 -5.87 -30.54 -25.34
C GLU A 198 -6.14 -30.62 -26.86
N PRO A 199 -7.02 -31.51 -27.33
CA PRO A 199 -7.20 -31.78 -28.76
C PRO A 199 -8.13 -30.78 -29.49
N GLU A 200 -8.99 -30.04 -28.77
CA GLU A 200 -9.97 -29.12 -29.39
C GLU A 200 -9.84 -27.68 -28.86
N PRO A 201 -9.61 -26.69 -29.74
CA PRO A 201 -9.61 -25.29 -29.35
C PRO A 201 -11.04 -24.78 -29.09
N SER A 202 -11.30 -24.32 -27.86
CA SER A 202 -12.56 -23.68 -27.45
C SER A 202 -12.33 -22.19 -27.17
N ALA A 203 -13.28 -21.33 -27.53
CA ALA A 203 -13.23 -19.90 -27.20
C ALA A 203 -13.67 -19.58 -25.75
N ALA A 204 -13.97 -20.61 -24.94
CA ALA A 204 -14.37 -20.43 -23.55
C ALA A 204 -13.16 -20.14 -22.65
N ASN A 205 -13.37 -19.40 -21.57
CA ASN A 205 -12.38 -19.27 -20.51
C ASN A 205 -12.51 -20.41 -19.51
N PHE A 206 -11.40 -20.81 -18.90
CA PHE A 206 -11.36 -21.78 -17.80
C PHE A 206 -10.68 -21.16 -16.57
N GLY A 207 -11.10 -21.59 -15.38
CA GLY A 207 -10.51 -21.13 -14.12
C GLY A 207 -9.17 -21.84 -13.85
N ILE A 208 -8.22 -21.13 -13.25
CA ILE A 208 -6.96 -21.73 -12.75
C ILE A 208 -7.20 -22.29 -11.34
N ASP A 209 -6.72 -23.49 -11.07
CA ASP A 209 -6.73 -24.06 -9.72
C ASP A 209 -5.54 -23.53 -8.90
N PHE A 210 -5.76 -22.43 -8.19
CA PHE A 210 -4.75 -21.84 -7.30
C PHE A 210 -4.44 -22.67 -6.04
N SER A 211 -5.04 -23.86 -5.85
CA SER A 211 -4.50 -24.79 -4.86
C SER A 211 -3.18 -25.42 -5.31
N ILE A 212 -2.87 -25.41 -6.62
CA ILE A 212 -1.58 -25.86 -7.15
C ILE A 212 -0.50 -24.83 -6.78
N SER A 213 0.54 -25.28 -6.09
CA SER A 213 1.59 -24.42 -5.55
C SER A 213 2.62 -24.08 -6.63
N PRO A 214 2.82 -22.80 -6.98
CA PRO A 214 3.84 -22.41 -7.96
C PRO A 214 5.27 -22.74 -7.47
N ALA A 215 5.49 -22.77 -6.16
CA ALA A 215 6.78 -23.15 -5.57
C ALA A 215 7.17 -24.62 -5.81
N SER A 216 6.23 -25.46 -6.24
CA SER A 216 6.49 -26.86 -6.59
C SER A 216 6.86 -27.08 -8.06
N VAL A 217 6.74 -26.06 -8.90
CA VAL A 217 7.24 -26.07 -10.27
C VAL A 217 8.77 -25.85 -10.24
N PRO A 218 9.60 -26.72 -10.84
CA PRO A 218 11.04 -26.49 -10.93
C PRO A 218 11.34 -25.20 -11.72
N ILE A 219 12.13 -24.31 -11.13
CA ILE A 219 12.55 -23.04 -11.75
C ILE A 219 14.08 -23.03 -11.92
N PHE A 220 14.55 -22.70 -13.12
CA PHE A 220 15.96 -22.53 -13.44
C PHE A 220 16.20 -21.17 -14.10
N SER A 221 17.31 -20.50 -13.80
CA SER A 221 17.67 -19.25 -14.47
C SER A 221 18.14 -19.52 -15.91
N VAL A 222 17.81 -18.65 -16.87
CA VAL A 222 18.34 -18.74 -18.25
C VAL A 222 19.88 -18.72 -18.26
N SER A 223 20.51 -17.92 -17.40
CA SER A 223 21.98 -17.90 -17.25
C SER A 223 22.56 -19.25 -16.81
N ASP A 224 21.85 -20.01 -15.96
CA ASP A 224 22.27 -21.35 -15.57
C ASP A 224 22.10 -22.35 -16.72
N LEU A 225 21.06 -22.19 -17.54
CA LEU A 225 20.87 -23.00 -18.75
C LEU A 225 22.01 -22.77 -19.76
N LEU A 226 22.31 -21.51 -20.10
CA LEU A 226 23.35 -21.16 -21.07
C LEU A 226 24.76 -21.56 -20.60
N SER A 227 25.02 -21.46 -19.29
CA SER A 227 26.28 -21.92 -18.69
C SER A 227 26.38 -23.44 -18.51
N GLY A 228 25.33 -24.20 -18.87
CA GLY A 228 25.31 -25.67 -18.74
C GLY A 228 25.23 -26.18 -17.31
N ARG A 229 24.77 -25.35 -16.36
CA ARG A 229 24.56 -25.74 -14.96
C ARG A 229 23.22 -26.42 -14.70
N VAL A 230 22.28 -26.33 -15.62
CA VAL A 230 21.00 -27.03 -15.53
C VAL A 230 21.18 -28.49 -15.96
N PRO A 231 20.87 -29.48 -15.10
CA PRO A 231 21.01 -30.89 -15.44
C PRO A 231 20.00 -31.29 -16.51
N ALA A 232 20.46 -32.00 -17.57
CA ALA A 232 19.61 -32.41 -18.68
C ALA A 232 18.41 -33.30 -18.23
N GLU A 233 18.60 -34.12 -17.21
CA GLU A 233 17.54 -34.95 -16.60
C GLU A 233 16.37 -34.12 -16.04
N ALA A 234 16.61 -32.86 -15.65
CA ALA A 234 15.55 -31.98 -15.17
C ALA A 234 14.69 -31.40 -16.30
N LEU A 235 15.16 -31.46 -17.55
CA LEU A 235 14.50 -30.90 -18.74
C LEU A 235 13.97 -32.00 -19.68
N SER A 236 14.62 -33.17 -19.70
CA SER A 236 14.31 -34.25 -20.63
C SER A 236 12.87 -34.76 -20.48
N GLY A 237 12.12 -34.77 -21.59
CA GLY A 237 10.73 -35.21 -21.65
C GLY A 237 9.72 -34.28 -20.97
N ARG A 238 10.13 -33.09 -20.53
CA ARG A 238 9.26 -32.09 -19.89
C ARG A 238 8.94 -30.95 -20.83
N SER A 239 7.78 -30.34 -20.65
CA SER A 239 7.39 -29.13 -21.36
C SER A 239 8.00 -27.92 -20.65
N VAL A 240 8.86 -27.18 -21.33
CA VAL A 240 9.63 -26.08 -20.77
C VAL A 240 8.99 -24.76 -21.19
N VAL A 241 8.73 -23.91 -20.22
CA VAL A 241 8.28 -22.54 -20.44
C VAL A 241 9.47 -21.62 -20.16
N VAL A 242 9.78 -20.73 -21.09
CA VAL A 242 10.84 -19.73 -20.96
C VAL A 242 10.18 -18.36 -20.97
N GLY A 243 10.44 -17.51 -19.98
CA GLY A 243 9.83 -16.18 -19.96
C GLY A 243 10.19 -15.34 -18.75
N ALA A 244 9.57 -14.17 -18.67
CA ALA A 244 9.84 -13.17 -17.65
C ALA A 244 9.58 -13.67 -16.21
N TYR A 245 10.52 -13.42 -15.31
CA TYR A 245 10.35 -13.61 -13.87
C TYR A 245 10.82 -12.39 -13.06
N ALA A 246 11.76 -11.61 -13.60
CA ALA A 246 12.18 -10.35 -13.02
C ALA A 246 11.04 -9.33 -13.02
N THR A 247 10.84 -8.66 -11.87
CA THR A 247 9.85 -7.57 -11.73
C THR A 247 10.08 -6.42 -12.70
N GLU A 248 11.34 -6.21 -13.09
CA GLU A 248 11.79 -5.20 -14.04
C GLU A 248 11.18 -5.39 -15.44
N LEU A 249 10.76 -6.60 -15.81
CA LEU A 249 10.14 -6.91 -17.10
C LEU A 249 8.63 -6.61 -17.13
N LYS A 250 8.05 -6.18 -16.00
CA LYS A 250 6.64 -5.76 -15.83
C LYS A 250 5.57 -6.77 -16.26
N ASP A 251 5.94 -8.02 -16.51
CA ASP A 251 5.02 -9.12 -16.84
C ASP A 251 4.55 -9.85 -15.58
N VAL A 252 3.84 -9.12 -14.71
CA VAL A 252 3.34 -9.61 -13.41
C VAL A 252 1.86 -9.30 -13.23
N PHE A 253 1.11 -10.27 -12.71
CA PHE A 253 -0.33 -10.20 -12.57
C PHE A 253 -0.76 -10.49 -11.13
N ALA A 254 -1.79 -9.77 -10.67
CA ALA A 254 -2.43 -10.07 -9.39
C ALA A 254 -3.24 -11.36 -9.49
N VAL A 255 -3.00 -12.29 -8.58
CA VAL A 255 -3.66 -13.60 -8.53
C VAL A 255 -4.19 -13.90 -7.14
N PRO A 256 -5.23 -14.74 -7.02
CA PRO A 256 -5.66 -15.25 -5.74
C PRO A 256 -4.58 -16.11 -5.07
N VAL A 257 -4.62 -16.18 -3.74
CA VAL A 257 -3.74 -17.01 -2.88
C VAL A 257 -2.27 -16.57 -2.85
N TYR A 258 -1.63 -16.36 -4.00
CA TYR A 258 -0.18 -16.12 -4.12
C TYR A 258 0.20 -14.65 -4.33
N GLY A 259 -0.77 -13.75 -4.48
CA GLY A 259 -0.53 -12.30 -4.59
C GLY A 259 -0.14 -11.87 -6.00
N LEU A 260 1.13 -12.03 -6.38
CA LEU A 260 1.65 -11.66 -7.70
C LEU A 260 2.38 -12.83 -8.35
N LEU A 261 2.07 -13.14 -9.61
CA LEU A 261 2.77 -14.15 -10.42
C LEU A 261 3.09 -13.61 -11.82
N GLY A 262 4.18 -14.10 -12.41
CA GLY A 262 4.54 -13.76 -13.78
C GLY A 262 3.64 -14.44 -14.82
N GLY A 263 3.47 -13.83 -16.00
CA GLY A 263 2.72 -14.39 -17.13
C GLY A 263 3.09 -15.86 -17.46
N PRO A 264 4.38 -16.21 -17.58
CA PRO A 264 4.81 -17.58 -17.83
C PRO A 264 4.35 -18.57 -16.75
N MET A 265 4.38 -18.16 -15.48
CA MET A 265 3.92 -19.01 -14.37
C MET A 265 2.41 -19.21 -14.41
N LEU A 266 1.63 -18.21 -14.83
CA LEU A 266 0.20 -18.36 -15.05
C LEU A 266 -0.11 -19.39 -16.13
N HIS A 267 0.63 -19.36 -17.25
CA HIS A 267 0.48 -20.37 -18.30
C HIS A 267 0.84 -21.78 -17.80
N ILE A 268 1.88 -21.92 -16.98
CA ILE A 268 2.22 -23.20 -16.33
C ILE A 268 1.10 -23.65 -15.40
N LEU A 269 0.60 -22.79 -14.52
CA LEU A 269 -0.49 -23.15 -13.59
C LEU A 269 -1.78 -23.49 -14.34
N GLY A 270 -2.07 -22.80 -15.45
CA GLY A 270 -3.18 -23.14 -16.34
C GLY A 270 -3.01 -24.51 -16.98
N ALA A 271 -1.81 -24.81 -17.51
CA ALA A 271 -1.51 -26.10 -18.12
C ALA A 271 -1.51 -27.24 -17.09
N GLU A 272 -1.03 -27.00 -15.87
CA GLU A 272 -1.13 -27.92 -14.73
C GLU A 272 -2.59 -28.16 -14.34
N THR A 273 -3.42 -27.11 -14.32
CA THR A 273 -4.85 -27.22 -14.02
C THR A 273 -5.55 -28.14 -15.03
N LEU A 274 -5.26 -28.00 -16.32
CA LEU A 274 -5.80 -28.85 -17.38
C LEU A 274 -5.24 -30.28 -17.31
N SER A 275 -3.91 -30.42 -17.19
CA SER A 275 -3.22 -31.72 -17.17
C SER A 275 -3.63 -32.58 -15.96
N GLN A 276 -4.04 -31.96 -14.86
CA GLN A 276 -4.53 -32.66 -13.66
C GLN A 276 -6.05 -32.85 -13.64
N ASP A 277 -6.78 -32.40 -14.66
CA ASP A 277 -8.26 -32.36 -14.72
C ASP A 277 -8.87 -31.65 -13.49
N ARG A 278 -8.35 -30.45 -13.21
CA ARG A 278 -8.63 -29.70 -11.98
C ARG A 278 -9.32 -28.37 -12.21
N VAL A 279 -9.83 -28.09 -13.42
CA VAL A 279 -10.56 -26.85 -13.72
C VAL A 279 -11.66 -26.61 -12.70
N PRO A 280 -11.67 -25.47 -11.96
CA PRO A 280 -12.70 -25.18 -10.99
C PRO A 280 -14.08 -25.06 -11.64
N VAL A 281 -15.02 -25.93 -11.26
CA VAL A 281 -16.39 -25.93 -11.80
C VAL A 281 -17.35 -25.35 -10.75
N PRO A 282 -17.93 -24.16 -10.97
CA PRO A 282 -18.91 -23.59 -10.06
C PRO A 282 -20.25 -24.34 -10.15
N LEU A 283 -20.81 -24.71 -9.00
CA LEU A 283 -22.14 -25.30 -8.90
C LEU A 283 -23.20 -24.23 -8.68
N ASP A 284 -24.35 -24.35 -9.35
CA ASP A 284 -25.50 -23.47 -9.13
C ASP A 284 -26.02 -23.59 -7.68
N PRO A 285 -26.00 -22.50 -6.89
CA PRO A 285 -26.43 -22.54 -5.51
C PRO A 285 -27.92 -22.73 -5.27
N THR A 286 -28.73 -22.46 -6.29
CA THR A 286 -30.18 -22.28 -6.12
C THR A 286 -30.86 -23.52 -5.57
N ALA A 287 -30.60 -24.70 -6.14
CA ALA A 287 -31.31 -25.93 -5.80
C ALA A 287 -31.04 -26.37 -4.36
N TYR A 288 -29.77 -26.43 -3.94
CA TYR A 288 -29.43 -26.88 -2.58
C TYR A 288 -29.71 -25.81 -1.52
N ALA A 289 -29.58 -24.52 -1.84
CA ALA A 289 -29.94 -23.45 -0.92
C ALA A 289 -31.45 -23.44 -0.63
N LEU A 290 -32.30 -23.73 -1.62
CA LEU A 290 -33.74 -23.90 -1.44
C LEU A 290 -34.08 -25.10 -0.54
N VAL A 291 -33.38 -26.23 -0.71
CA VAL A 291 -33.56 -27.41 0.15
C VAL A 291 -33.23 -27.07 1.60
N ILE A 292 -32.09 -26.42 1.85
CA ILE A 292 -31.67 -26.00 3.20
C ILE A 292 -32.65 -24.99 3.79
N ALA A 293 -33.07 -23.98 3.02
CA ALA A 293 -34.08 -23.01 3.43
C ALA A 293 -35.41 -23.70 3.83
N GLY A 294 -35.87 -24.66 3.02
CA GLY A 294 -37.05 -25.46 3.29
C GLY A 294 -36.94 -26.27 4.59
N LEU A 295 -35.78 -26.91 4.82
CA LEU A 295 -35.51 -27.65 6.06
C LEU A 295 -35.52 -26.72 7.30
N ILE A 296 -34.98 -25.51 7.19
CA ILE A 296 -35.00 -24.51 8.27
C ILE A 296 -36.44 -24.08 8.55
N VAL A 297 -37.22 -23.78 7.53
CA VAL A 297 -38.65 -23.40 7.67
C VAL A 297 -39.46 -24.51 8.31
N LEU A 298 -39.25 -25.77 7.89
CA LEU A 298 -39.88 -26.95 8.49
C LEU A 298 -39.46 -27.11 9.95
N SER A 299 -38.18 -26.90 10.26
CA SER A 299 -37.65 -26.99 11.62
C SER A 299 -38.30 -25.94 12.52
N ILE A 300 -38.33 -24.68 12.11
CA ILE A 300 -38.97 -23.57 12.85
C ILE A 300 -40.47 -23.83 13.07
N ARG A 301 -41.20 -24.37 12.08
CA ARG A 301 -42.64 -24.70 12.22
C ARG A 301 -42.89 -25.93 13.09
N SER A 302 -42.03 -26.93 13.03
CA SER A 302 -42.16 -28.18 13.78
C SER A 302 -41.73 -28.02 15.24
N SER A 303 -40.81 -27.08 15.52
CA SER A 303 -40.18 -26.88 16.83
C SER A 303 -41.04 -26.15 17.87
N ARG A 304 -42.34 -26.47 17.99
CA ARG A 304 -43.10 -26.15 19.21
C ARG A 304 -42.67 -26.99 20.43
N ARG A 305 -41.75 -27.93 20.26
CA ARG A 305 -41.28 -28.89 21.29
C ARG A 305 -39.76 -28.91 21.54
N LEU A 306 -38.93 -28.30 20.69
CA LEU A 306 -37.49 -28.25 20.93
C LEU A 306 -37.15 -27.02 21.79
N THR A 307 -36.57 -27.28 22.96
CA THR A 307 -36.04 -26.24 23.85
C THR A 307 -34.96 -25.44 23.12
N GLY A 308 -35.09 -24.11 23.06
CA GLY A 308 -34.26 -23.23 22.21
C GLY A 308 -32.76 -23.24 22.45
N TRP A 309 -32.30 -23.95 23.47
CA TRP A 309 -30.90 -24.14 23.84
C TRP A 309 -30.23 -25.22 22.95
N LEU A 310 -31.01 -26.09 22.30
CA LEU A 310 -30.50 -27.12 21.38
C LEU A 310 -30.46 -26.67 19.90
N LEU A 311 -31.24 -25.65 19.52
CA LEU A 311 -31.32 -25.20 18.12
C LEU A 311 -30.10 -24.37 17.69
N LEU A 312 -29.60 -23.52 18.59
CA LEU A 312 -28.40 -22.70 18.40
C LEU A 312 -27.16 -23.53 18.01
N PRO A 313 -26.74 -24.56 18.78
CA PRO A 313 -25.59 -25.38 18.42
C PRO A 313 -25.83 -26.19 17.14
N LEU A 314 -27.06 -26.61 16.87
CA LEU A 314 -27.41 -27.36 15.65
C LEU A 314 -27.24 -26.51 14.38
N LEU A 315 -27.70 -25.25 14.41
CA LEU A 315 -27.51 -24.31 13.30
C LEU A 315 -26.02 -24.00 13.09
N GLY A 316 -25.26 -23.80 14.17
CA GLY A 316 -23.82 -23.60 14.09
C GLY A 316 -23.07 -24.81 13.50
N LEU A 317 -23.42 -26.03 13.93
CA LEU A 317 -22.87 -27.27 13.37
C LEU A 317 -23.22 -27.45 11.89
N THR A 318 -24.42 -27.02 11.48
CA THR A 318 -24.86 -27.08 10.07
C THR A 318 -24.06 -26.09 9.23
N ALA A 319 -23.87 -24.86 9.70
CA ALA A 319 -23.03 -23.85 9.06
C ALA A 319 -21.59 -24.35 8.85
N ALA A 320 -20.98 -24.94 9.89
CA ALA A 320 -19.64 -25.53 9.81
C ALA A 320 -19.60 -26.76 8.89
N GLY A 321 -20.62 -27.61 8.93
CA GLY A 321 -20.71 -28.80 8.08
C GLY A 321 -20.83 -28.46 6.59
N VAL A 322 -21.56 -27.41 6.24
CA VAL A 322 -21.65 -26.89 4.87
C VAL A 322 -20.28 -26.43 4.38
N GLU A 323 -19.52 -25.67 5.19
CA GLU A 323 -18.18 -25.24 4.79
C GLU A 323 -17.20 -26.41 4.68
N ALA A 324 -17.25 -27.37 5.60
CA ALA A 324 -16.42 -28.56 5.54
C ALA A 324 -16.72 -29.39 4.29
N ALA A 325 -17.99 -29.52 3.90
CA ALA A 325 -18.40 -30.20 2.68
C ALA A 325 -17.93 -29.45 1.42
N ALA A 326 -18.08 -28.12 1.38
CA ALA A 326 -17.59 -27.30 0.28
C ALA A 326 -16.06 -27.39 0.13
N PHE A 327 -15.33 -27.34 1.24
CA PHE A 327 -13.88 -27.55 1.26
C PHE A 327 -13.50 -28.94 0.73
N TYR A 328 -14.17 -30.00 1.19
CA TYR A 328 -13.91 -31.36 0.74
C TYR A 328 -14.18 -31.55 -0.76
N LEU A 329 -15.30 -31.00 -1.26
CA LEU A 329 -15.68 -31.07 -2.68
C LEU A 329 -14.68 -30.32 -3.57
N GLN A 330 -14.27 -29.12 -3.18
CA GLN A 330 -13.27 -28.34 -3.91
C GLN A 330 -11.90 -29.02 -3.86
N GLN A 331 -11.49 -29.48 -2.68
CA GLN A 331 -10.22 -30.17 -2.50
C GLN A 331 -10.16 -31.46 -3.33
N ARG A 332 -11.21 -32.28 -3.36
CA ARG A 332 -11.17 -33.61 -3.98
C ARG A 332 -11.59 -33.63 -5.45
N TYR A 333 -12.58 -32.82 -5.84
CA TYR A 333 -13.26 -32.91 -7.13
C TYR A 333 -13.25 -31.59 -7.93
N SER A 334 -12.56 -30.54 -7.47
CA SER A 334 -12.57 -29.20 -8.09
C SER A 334 -13.96 -28.57 -8.24
N LEU A 335 -14.94 -29.05 -7.48
CA LEU A 335 -16.29 -28.48 -7.45
C LEU A 335 -16.33 -27.30 -6.50
N VAL A 336 -16.61 -26.10 -7.03
CA VAL A 336 -16.70 -24.88 -6.25
C VAL A 336 -18.16 -24.69 -5.84
N LEU A 337 -18.41 -24.77 -4.53
CA LEU A 337 -19.73 -24.56 -3.93
C LEU A 337 -19.81 -23.14 -3.34
N PRO A 338 -20.62 -22.23 -3.92
CA PRO A 338 -20.94 -20.95 -3.28
C PRO A 338 -21.73 -21.18 -1.99
N THR A 339 -21.19 -20.75 -0.85
CA THR A 339 -21.81 -21.00 0.46
C THR A 339 -22.30 -19.75 1.15
N ALA A 340 -21.93 -18.54 0.69
CA ALA A 340 -22.31 -17.29 1.33
C ALA A 340 -23.84 -17.15 1.46
N GLY A 341 -24.57 -17.54 0.40
CA GLY A 341 -26.04 -17.55 0.42
C GLY A 341 -26.62 -18.47 1.49
N ILE A 342 -26.06 -19.67 1.65
CA ILE A 342 -26.50 -20.63 2.69
C ILE A 342 -26.23 -20.06 4.08
N GLN A 343 -25.03 -19.50 4.30
CA GLN A 343 -24.66 -18.92 5.60
C GLN A 343 -25.59 -17.77 5.97
N LEU A 344 -25.97 -16.94 5.00
CA LEU A 344 -26.93 -15.85 5.22
C LEU A 344 -28.34 -16.37 5.55
N VAL A 345 -28.80 -17.42 4.88
CA VAL A 345 -30.09 -18.06 5.18
C VAL A 345 -30.08 -18.66 6.60
N LEU A 346 -29.00 -19.33 6.99
CA LEU A 346 -28.83 -19.87 8.35
C LEU A 346 -28.81 -18.76 9.41
N ALA A 347 -28.04 -17.70 9.19
CA ALA A 347 -27.95 -16.56 10.10
C ALA A 347 -29.29 -15.82 10.24
N THR A 348 -30.01 -15.64 9.13
CA THR A 348 -31.33 -15.01 9.15
C THR A 348 -32.35 -15.89 9.84
N GLY A 349 -32.34 -17.20 9.58
CA GLY A 349 -33.18 -18.17 10.29
C GLY A 349 -32.95 -18.13 11.80
N LEU A 350 -31.69 -18.02 12.23
CA LEU A 350 -31.34 -17.88 13.63
C LEU A 350 -31.89 -16.59 14.25
N LEU A 351 -31.71 -15.46 13.58
CA LEU A 351 -32.19 -14.15 14.05
C LEU A 351 -33.72 -14.16 14.22
N LEU A 352 -34.44 -14.70 13.23
CA LEU A 352 -35.90 -14.78 13.28
C LEU A 352 -36.38 -15.72 14.39
N TYR A 353 -35.68 -16.83 14.62
CA TYR A 353 -35.97 -17.74 15.73
C TYR A 353 -35.85 -17.03 17.09
N LEU A 354 -34.78 -16.27 17.30
CA LEU A 354 -34.55 -15.50 18.53
C LEU A 354 -35.65 -14.46 18.78
N ILE A 355 -36.10 -13.77 17.73
CA ILE A 355 -37.19 -12.78 17.83
C ILE A 355 -38.52 -13.44 18.23
N GLU A 356 -38.80 -14.65 17.75
CA GLU A 356 -40.06 -15.35 18.05
C GLU A 356 -40.09 -15.97 19.46
N HIS A 357 -38.94 -16.38 20.00
CA HIS A 357 -38.86 -17.15 21.25
C HIS A 357 -38.47 -16.33 22.48
N VAL A 358 -37.99 -15.09 22.31
CA VAL A 358 -37.68 -14.18 23.42
C VAL A 358 -38.91 -13.31 23.74
N ASP A 359 -39.60 -13.62 24.85
CA ASP A 359 -40.81 -12.92 25.28
C ASP A 359 -40.47 -11.59 26.00
N VAL A 360 -40.25 -10.54 25.20
CA VAL A 360 -39.88 -9.18 25.65
C VAL A 360 -40.85 -8.62 26.70
N GLY A 361 -42.11 -9.05 26.69
CA GLY A 361 -43.14 -8.59 27.64
C GLY A 361 -42.96 -9.10 29.07
N ASN A 362 -42.52 -10.35 29.24
CA ASN A 362 -42.27 -10.94 30.57
C ASN A 362 -40.99 -10.40 31.20
N TRP A 363 -40.00 -10.05 30.38
CA TRP A 363 -38.77 -9.39 30.82
C TRP A 363 -39.03 -7.98 31.39
N LEU A 364 -39.91 -7.21 30.74
CA LEU A 364 -40.30 -5.86 31.21
C LEU A 364 -41.20 -5.90 32.45
N ALA A 365 -42.06 -6.91 32.59
CA ALA A 365 -42.92 -7.08 33.77
C ALA A 365 -42.13 -7.54 35.01
N ALA A 366 -41.10 -8.38 34.81
CA ALA A 366 -40.17 -8.79 35.87
C ALA A 366 -39.35 -7.60 36.39
N LEU A 367 -38.95 -6.67 35.52
CA LEU A 367 -38.24 -5.44 35.87
C LEU A 367 -39.09 -4.49 36.75
N ALA A 368 -40.39 -4.34 36.48
CA ALA A 368 -41.27 -3.43 37.22
C ALA A 368 -41.66 -3.93 38.63
N GLN A 369 -41.82 -5.24 38.82
CA GLN A 369 -42.10 -5.83 40.16
C GLN A 369 -40.84 -5.95 41.03
N LEU A 370 -39.67 -6.03 40.40
CA LEU A 370 -38.35 -5.89 41.05
C LEU A 370 -38.00 -4.43 41.38
N GLU A 371 -38.85 -3.43 41.11
CA GLU A 371 -38.51 -2.04 41.43
C GLU A 371 -38.99 -1.67 42.84
N SER A 372 -40.25 -1.95 43.20
CA SER A 372 -40.87 -1.46 44.45
C SER A 372 -40.44 -2.19 45.74
N ARG A 373 -40.28 -3.53 45.72
CA ARG A 373 -39.73 -4.27 46.89
C ARG A 373 -38.22 -4.16 47.00
N ASN A 374 -37.57 -3.93 45.85
CA ASN A 374 -36.16 -3.71 45.80
C ASN A 374 -35.90 -2.32 46.34
N SER A 375 -36.54 -1.19 45.96
CA SER A 375 -36.23 0.15 46.49
C SER A 375 -35.96 0.25 48.00
N GLN A 376 -36.73 -0.38 48.90
CA GLN A 376 -36.44 -0.39 50.35
C GLN A 376 -35.35 -1.39 50.76
N THR A 377 -35.36 -2.60 50.18
CA THR A 377 -34.31 -3.62 50.38
C THR A 377 -32.99 -3.21 49.70
N LEU A 378 -33.07 -2.40 48.66
CA LEU A 378 -32.05 -1.89 47.76
C LEU A 378 -31.52 -0.59 48.32
N LEU A 379 -32.28 0.27 49.00
CA LEU A 379 -31.67 1.34 49.81
C LEU A 379 -30.83 0.75 50.94
N ARG A 380 -31.36 -0.23 51.67
CA ARG A 380 -30.62 -0.90 52.74
C ARG A 380 -29.45 -1.75 52.22
N ARG A 381 -29.64 -2.50 51.13
CA ARG A 381 -28.53 -3.19 50.41
C ARG A 381 -27.58 -2.23 49.72
N VAL A 382 -27.99 -1.07 49.22
CA VAL A 382 -27.09 -0.07 48.61
C VAL A 382 -26.24 0.56 49.69
N ILE A 383 -26.77 0.77 50.90
CA ILE A 383 -25.99 1.21 52.07
C ILE A 383 -25.07 0.07 52.54
N ASP A 384 -25.56 -1.17 52.69
CA ASP A 384 -24.78 -2.31 53.18
C ASP A 384 -23.75 -2.86 52.17
N ASP A 385 -24.08 -2.88 50.88
CA ASP A 385 -23.22 -3.27 49.75
C ASP A 385 -22.43 -2.07 49.18
N SER A 386 -22.59 -0.87 49.77
CA SER A 386 -21.76 0.29 49.40
C SER A 386 -20.30 -0.06 49.62
N VAL A 387 -19.48 0.15 48.59
CA VAL A 387 -18.01 0.02 48.68
C VAL A 387 -17.44 1.06 49.64
N ASP A 388 -18.15 2.17 49.82
CA ASP A 388 -17.81 3.22 50.79
C ASP A 388 -18.48 2.94 52.12
N GLY A 389 -17.76 3.19 53.22
CA GLY A 389 -18.30 3.18 54.56
C GLY A 389 -19.25 4.34 54.76
N VAL A 390 -20.55 4.04 54.77
CA VAL A 390 -21.62 4.98 55.08
C VAL A 390 -21.99 4.87 56.55
N VAL A 391 -22.05 6.01 57.23
CA VAL A 391 -22.48 6.16 58.62
C VAL A 391 -23.54 7.26 58.67
N ILE A 392 -24.72 6.92 59.20
CA ILE A 392 -25.86 7.82 59.33
C ILE A 392 -26.04 8.15 60.80
N LEU A 393 -26.07 9.44 61.12
CA LEU A 393 -26.27 9.97 62.47
C LEU A 393 -27.57 10.77 62.54
N ASP A 394 -28.26 10.68 63.68
CA ASP A 394 -29.42 11.52 63.98
C ASP A 394 -29.01 12.96 64.29
N HIS A 395 -30.00 13.80 64.56
CA HIS A 395 -29.82 15.21 64.88
C HIS A 395 -29.05 15.45 66.18
N GLU A 396 -29.00 14.47 67.10
CA GLU A 396 -28.22 14.51 68.34
C GLU A 396 -26.80 13.93 68.14
N GLY A 397 -26.48 13.42 66.95
CA GLY A 397 -25.20 12.81 66.64
C GLY A 397 -25.08 11.36 67.07
N ARG A 398 -26.20 10.71 67.42
CA ARG A 398 -26.24 9.28 67.70
C ARG A 398 -26.32 8.48 66.42
N LEU A 399 -25.75 7.29 66.46
CA LEU A 399 -25.71 6.37 65.34
C LEU A 399 -27.12 5.83 65.01
N VAL A 400 -27.55 6.01 63.77
CA VAL A 400 -28.83 5.49 63.26
C VAL A 400 -28.58 4.22 62.45
N GLU A 401 -27.65 4.28 61.50
CA GLU A 401 -27.33 3.16 60.62
C GLU A 401 -25.87 3.23 60.19
N VAL A 402 -25.25 2.05 60.03
CA VAL A 402 -23.86 1.93 59.58
C VAL A 402 -23.76 0.77 58.61
N SER A 403 -23.21 1.06 57.45
CA SER A 403 -22.87 0.07 56.42
C SER A 403 -21.87 -0.97 56.94
N ARG A 404 -21.93 -2.18 56.37
CA ARG A 404 -20.96 -3.25 56.68
C ARG A 404 -19.54 -2.92 56.22
N SER A 405 -19.39 -2.17 55.13
CA SER A 405 -18.08 -1.75 54.60
C SER A 405 -17.31 -0.84 55.57
N ALA A 406 -18.00 -0.07 56.41
CA ALA A 406 -17.38 0.77 57.44
C ALA A 406 -16.52 -0.03 58.42
N GLU A 407 -16.90 -1.26 58.77
CA GLU A 407 -16.08 -2.13 59.64
C GLU A 407 -14.73 -2.48 59.00
N THR A 408 -14.74 -2.75 57.70
CA THR A 408 -13.53 -3.11 56.95
C THR A 408 -12.63 -1.89 56.72
N ILE A 409 -13.24 -0.73 56.45
CA ILE A 409 -12.54 0.52 56.12
C ILE A 409 -11.88 1.14 57.35
N PHE A 410 -12.60 1.25 58.48
CA PHE A 410 -12.05 1.81 59.71
C PHE A 410 -11.18 0.83 60.50
N GLY A 411 -11.30 -0.47 60.24
CA GLY A 411 -10.62 -1.52 61.01
C GLY A 411 -11.34 -1.82 62.33
N ALA A 412 -11.24 -3.06 62.81
CA ALA A 412 -12.06 -3.57 63.92
C ALA A 412 -11.91 -2.77 65.24
N GLY A 413 -10.73 -2.19 65.49
CA GLY A 413 -10.47 -1.39 66.69
C GLY A 413 -11.18 -0.04 66.67
N LEU A 414 -10.97 0.75 65.60
CA LEU A 414 -11.60 2.07 65.46
C LEU A 414 -13.11 1.94 65.21
N TYR A 415 -13.55 0.96 64.43
CA TYR A 415 -14.97 0.69 64.19
C TYR A 415 -15.74 0.42 65.48
N ARG A 416 -15.19 -0.43 66.38
CA ARG A 416 -15.83 -0.72 67.67
C ARG A 416 -15.93 0.51 68.57
N ALA A 417 -14.94 1.40 68.53
CA ALA A 417 -14.98 2.66 69.26
C ALA A 417 -16.04 3.62 68.68
N LEU A 418 -16.15 3.70 67.35
CA LEU A 418 -17.15 4.52 66.65
C LEU A 418 -18.59 4.04 66.87
N LEU A 419 -18.82 2.74 67.02
CA LEU A 419 -20.14 2.19 67.35
C LEU A 419 -20.58 2.52 68.79
N ALA A 420 -19.62 2.63 69.72
CA ALA A 420 -19.91 2.94 71.12
C ALA A 420 -20.22 4.42 71.33
N ASP A 421 -19.41 5.31 70.75
CA ASP A 421 -19.65 6.76 70.70
C ASP A 421 -18.97 7.35 69.46
N PHE A 422 -19.77 7.63 68.44
CA PHE A 422 -19.26 8.13 67.16
C PHE A 422 -18.59 9.50 67.28
N SER A 423 -19.12 10.39 68.12
CA SER A 423 -18.61 11.76 68.23
C SER A 423 -17.29 11.79 69.01
N ALA A 424 -17.14 10.95 70.05
CA ALA A 424 -15.93 10.89 70.85
C ALA A 424 -14.78 10.10 70.19
N ALA A 425 -15.09 9.04 69.43
CA ALA A 425 -14.10 8.16 68.83
C ALA A 425 -13.65 8.57 67.41
N ALA A 426 -14.33 9.52 66.77
CA ALA A 426 -13.97 10.01 65.45
C ALA A 426 -12.57 10.65 65.43
N PRO A 427 -11.71 10.36 64.43
CA PRO A 427 -10.44 11.05 64.27
C PRO A 427 -10.60 12.56 64.06
N LEU A 428 -9.61 13.35 64.50
CA LEU A 428 -9.65 14.83 64.46
C LEU A 428 -10.09 15.44 63.11
N PRO A 429 -9.63 14.97 61.93
CA PRO A 429 -10.09 15.49 60.65
C PRO A 429 -11.58 15.27 60.41
N MET A 430 -12.11 14.11 60.83
CA MET A 430 -13.53 13.77 60.71
C MET A 430 -14.39 14.56 61.70
N GLN A 431 -13.92 14.74 62.95
CA GLN A 431 -14.60 15.59 63.95
C GLN A 431 -14.72 17.04 63.45
N ALA A 432 -13.64 17.60 62.90
CA ALA A 432 -13.65 18.94 62.34
C ALA A 432 -14.63 19.08 61.16
N ALA A 433 -14.75 18.05 60.31
CA ALA A 433 -15.71 18.03 59.20
C ALA A 433 -17.17 17.95 59.71
N LEU A 434 -17.45 17.11 60.71
CA LEU A 434 -18.76 16.99 61.36
C LEU A 434 -19.21 18.31 61.99
N GLU A 435 -18.33 19.00 62.70
CA GLU A 435 -18.65 20.29 63.31
C GLU A 435 -18.93 21.37 62.26
N ARG A 436 -18.12 21.43 61.20
CA ARG A 436 -18.33 22.39 60.10
C ARG A 436 -19.66 22.14 59.39
N ALA A 437 -19.96 20.88 59.05
CA ALA A 437 -21.21 20.50 58.39
C ALA A 437 -22.43 20.82 59.29
N ARG A 438 -22.33 20.61 60.61
CA ARG A 438 -23.39 20.97 61.56
C ARG A 438 -23.60 22.48 61.72
N ARG A 439 -22.56 23.31 61.53
CA ARG A 439 -22.69 24.77 61.58
C ARG A 439 -23.35 25.35 60.31
N GLN A 440 -23.35 24.61 59.21
CA GLN A 440 -24.00 24.99 57.95
C GLN A 440 -25.49 24.59 57.89
N LYS A 441 -26.09 24.15 59.02
CA LYS A 441 -27.53 23.82 59.10
C LYS A 441 -28.38 25.05 58.79
N GLY A 442 -29.11 25.00 57.68
CA GLY A 442 -30.10 26.02 57.31
C GLY A 442 -30.12 26.40 55.84
N GLU A 443 -29.10 26.04 55.06
CA GLU A 443 -29.07 26.31 53.62
C GLU A 443 -29.49 25.06 52.84
N ALA A 444 -30.62 25.15 52.13
CA ALA A 444 -30.99 24.15 51.13
C ALA A 444 -29.89 24.11 50.05
N GLY A 445 -29.09 23.03 50.04
CA GLY A 445 -28.00 22.84 49.08
C GLY A 445 -26.57 23.08 49.59
N ALA A 446 -26.33 23.05 50.92
CA ALA A 446 -24.97 23.11 51.45
C ALA A 446 -24.06 22.00 50.86
N LEU A 447 -22.88 22.39 50.37
CA LEU A 447 -21.90 21.46 49.79
C LEU A 447 -21.37 20.50 50.87
N PRO A 448 -21.12 19.21 50.54
CA PRO A 448 -20.48 18.28 51.46
C PRO A 448 -19.13 18.81 51.96
N VAL A 449 -18.81 18.56 53.24
CA VAL A 449 -17.53 18.93 53.83
C VAL A 449 -16.58 17.74 53.75
N ASP A 450 -15.53 17.88 52.95
CA ASP A 450 -14.53 16.84 52.72
C ASP A 450 -13.48 16.76 53.85
N PHE A 451 -12.93 15.57 54.05
CA PHE A 451 -11.77 15.31 54.91
C PHE A 451 -10.92 14.15 54.35
N GLU A 452 -9.63 14.18 54.70
CA GLU A 452 -8.69 13.11 54.40
C GLU A 452 -8.10 12.55 55.69
N LEU A 453 -7.82 11.24 55.70
CA LEU A 453 -7.26 10.53 56.85
C LEU A 453 -6.25 9.48 56.40
N GLU A 454 -5.08 9.45 57.03
CA GLU A 454 -4.14 8.34 56.94
C GLU A 454 -4.25 7.50 58.22
N LEU A 455 -4.62 6.23 58.07
CA LEU A 455 -4.62 5.25 59.15
C LEU A 455 -3.37 4.37 59.02
N ARG A 456 -2.64 4.20 60.12
CA ARG A 456 -1.48 3.30 60.19
C ARG A 456 -1.81 2.12 61.08
N GLU A 457 -1.86 0.93 60.49
CA GLU A 457 -2.16 -0.31 61.21
C GLU A 457 -1.14 -1.39 60.81
N ALA A 458 -0.46 -1.97 61.80
CA ALA A 458 0.50 -3.09 61.65
C ALA A 458 1.58 -2.92 60.55
N GLY A 459 2.02 -1.69 60.25
CA GLY A 459 3.06 -1.40 59.24
C GLY A 459 2.54 -1.11 57.84
N ALA A 460 1.23 -1.14 57.60
CA ALA A 460 0.59 -0.70 56.36
C ALA A 460 -0.13 0.65 56.57
N SER A 461 0.02 1.57 55.60
CA SER A 461 -0.75 2.83 55.55
C SER A 461 -2.00 2.62 54.70
N ARG A 462 -3.17 3.02 55.23
CA ARG A 462 -4.43 3.13 54.50
C ARG A 462 -4.80 4.60 54.34
N TYR A 463 -5.21 4.98 53.13
CA TYR A 463 -5.63 6.33 52.80
C TYR A 463 -7.14 6.38 52.61
N LEU A 464 -7.81 7.16 53.46
CA LEU A 464 -9.25 7.33 53.44
C LEU A 464 -9.61 8.75 53.03
N GLU A 465 -10.54 8.86 52.09
CA GLU A 465 -11.17 10.13 51.69
C GLU A 465 -12.63 10.04 52.10
N GLY A 466 -13.15 11.06 52.78
CA GLY A 466 -14.54 11.06 53.22
C GLY A 466 -15.17 12.44 53.14
N HIS A 467 -16.49 12.46 53.14
CA HIS A 467 -17.28 13.68 53.15
C HIS A 467 -18.45 13.56 54.09
N VAL A 468 -18.84 14.70 54.65
CA VAL A 468 -19.98 14.84 55.57
C VAL A 468 -21.05 15.68 54.90
N ALA A 469 -22.26 15.14 54.78
CA ALA A 469 -23.43 15.83 54.27
C ALA A 469 -24.56 15.85 55.31
N VAL A 470 -25.33 16.93 55.34
CA VAL A 470 -26.49 17.08 56.22
C VAL A 470 -27.74 17.22 55.37
N SER A 471 -28.75 16.38 55.62
CA SER A 471 -30.02 16.40 54.89
C SER A 471 -31.19 16.64 55.83
N LEU A 472 -32.08 17.56 55.43
CA LEU A 472 -33.34 17.83 56.14
C LEU A 472 -34.37 16.77 55.76
N LEU A 473 -35.08 16.20 56.74
CA LEU A 473 -36.22 15.32 56.46
C LEU A 473 -37.46 16.18 56.17
N GLU A 474 -38.10 15.94 55.03
CA GLU A 474 -39.41 16.51 54.73
C GLU A 474 -40.48 15.76 55.53
N THR A 475 -41.02 16.39 56.57
CA THR A 475 -42.22 15.92 57.27
C THR A 475 -43.45 16.42 56.54
N ALA A 476 -44.38 15.51 56.24
CA ALA A 476 -45.73 15.87 55.79
C ALA A 476 -46.35 16.84 56.81
N GLU A 477 -46.91 17.94 56.31
CA GLU A 477 -47.42 19.07 57.08
C GLU A 477 -48.30 18.66 58.27
N GLU A 478 -47.85 18.95 59.49
CA GLU A 478 -48.75 19.25 60.61
C GLU A 478 -48.42 20.62 61.16
N ALA A 479 -49.41 21.51 61.13
CA ALA A 479 -49.31 22.88 61.58
C ALA A 479 -49.25 22.96 63.10
N GLY A 480 -48.07 23.28 63.66
CA GLY A 480 -47.91 23.64 65.06
C GLY A 480 -46.44 23.76 65.48
N GLU A 481 -46.02 24.99 65.82
CA GLU A 481 -44.73 25.45 66.38
C GLU A 481 -43.38 24.96 65.78
N PRO A 482 -42.33 25.81 65.70
CA PRO A 482 -41.05 25.44 65.11
C PRO A 482 -40.25 24.57 66.09
N ALA A 483 -40.59 23.29 66.20
CA ALA A 483 -39.63 22.29 66.62
C ALA A 483 -38.55 22.18 65.54
N GLU A 484 -37.27 22.17 65.93
CA GLU A 484 -36.14 21.97 65.01
C GLU A 484 -36.46 20.86 64.02
N ARG A 485 -36.44 21.16 62.71
CA ARG A 485 -36.70 20.15 61.69
C ARG A 485 -35.69 19.02 61.87
N PRO A 486 -36.13 17.76 62.04
CA PRO A 486 -35.21 16.65 62.19
C PRO A 486 -34.32 16.57 60.94
N PHE A 487 -33.02 16.56 61.16
CA PHE A 487 -32.02 16.40 60.11
C PHE A 487 -31.20 15.15 60.39
N VAL A 488 -30.59 14.62 59.34
CA VAL A 488 -29.73 13.46 59.38
C VAL A 488 -28.37 13.86 58.84
N THR A 489 -27.30 13.42 59.52
CA THR A 489 -25.93 13.62 59.05
C THR A 489 -25.44 12.31 58.44
N CYS A 490 -25.03 12.34 57.18
CA CYS A 490 -24.43 11.22 56.48
C CYS A 490 -22.92 11.45 56.37
N VAL A 491 -22.14 10.50 56.86
CA VAL A 491 -20.68 10.44 56.67
C VAL A 491 -20.39 9.31 55.71
N THR A 492 -19.76 9.61 54.59
CA THR A 492 -19.33 8.61 53.60
C THR A 492 -17.82 8.59 53.57
N VAL A 493 -17.21 7.42 53.67
CA VAL A 493 -15.75 7.24 53.71
C VAL A 493 -15.32 6.15 52.74
N ARG A 494 -14.39 6.46 51.84
CA ARG A 494 -13.87 5.52 50.84
C ARG A 494 -12.40 5.20 51.13
N ASP A 495 -12.06 3.91 51.06
CA ASP A 495 -10.66 3.49 51.00
C ASP A 495 -10.12 3.69 49.58
N VAL A 496 -9.24 4.66 49.41
CA VAL A 496 -8.62 4.98 48.11
C VAL A 496 -7.22 4.35 47.96
N THR A 497 -6.80 3.47 48.88
CA THR A 497 -5.47 2.85 48.85
C THR A 497 -5.23 2.06 47.57
N ALA A 498 -6.17 1.19 47.18
CA ALA A 498 -6.08 0.42 45.94
C ALA A 498 -6.21 1.30 44.69
N ARG A 499 -7.03 2.37 44.75
CA ARG A 499 -7.16 3.34 43.65
C ARG A 499 -5.88 4.15 43.46
N ARG A 500 -5.21 4.56 44.54
CA ARG A 500 -3.90 5.23 44.48
C ARG A 500 -2.84 4.28 43.94
N ALA A 501 -2.78 3.03 44.42
CA ALA A 501 -1.86 2.02 43.90
C ALA A 501 -2.14 1.67 42.43
N TYR A 502 -3.41 1.60 42.02
CA TYR A 502 -3.80 1.38 40.62
C TYR A 502 -3.52 2.60 39.75
N ALA A 503 -3.71 3.81 40.25
CA ALA A 503 -3.36 5.04 39.54
C ALA A 503 -1.83 5.14 39.35
N GLU A 504 -1.04 4.74 40.35
CA GLU A 504 0.42 4.59 40.22
C GLU A 504 0.79 3.51 39.20
N LYS A 505 0.11 2.36 39.21
CA LYS A 505 0.29 1.31 38.21
C LYS A 505 -0.10 1.79 36.81
N LEU A 506 -1.21 2.49 36.64
CA LEU A 506 -1.69 3.02 35.37
C LEU A 506 -0.73 4.09 34.83
N LYS A 507 -0.19 4.92 35.73
CA LYS A 507 0.89 5.86 35.41
C LYS A 507 2.15 5.12 34.96
N ALA A 508 2.51 4.00 35.59
CA ALA A 508 3.62 3.17 35.12
C ALA A 508 3.32 2.54 33.74
N LEU A 509 2.08 2.06 33.50
CA LEU A 509 1.66 1.47 32.22
C LEU A 509 1.64 2.47 31.07
N SER A 510 1.35 3.74 31.36
CA SER A 510 1.46 4.82 30.35
C SER A 510 2.90 5.20 30.03
N GLN A 511 3.85 4.87 30.92
CA GLN A 511 5.24 5.29 30.79
C GLN A 511 6.16 4.21 30.22
N TYR A 512 5.87 2.93 30.51
CA TYR A 512 6.74 1.81 30.16
C TYR A 512 6.02 0.73 29.33
N ASP A 513 6.77 0.08 28.45
CA ASP A 513 6.37 -1.14 27.75
C ASP A 513 6.35 -2.33 28.72
N GLU A 514 5.23 -3.04 28.81
CA GLU A 514 5.04 -4.13 29.78
C GLU A 514 5.99 -5.32 29.53
N LEU A 515 6.34 -5.58 28.26
CA LEU A 515 7.15 -6.75 27.90
C LEU A 515 8.63 -6.53 28.20
N THR A 516 9.17 -5.38 27.79
CA THR A 516 10.61 -5.10 27.82
C THR A 516 11.03 -4.17 28.97
N GLY A 517 10.06 -3.48 29.58
CA GLY A 517 10.30 -2.43 30.57
C GLY A 517 10.96 -1.18 30.01
N ALA A 518 11.13 -1.05 28.69
CA ALA A 518 11.60 0.17 28.04
C ALA A 518 10.55 1.28 28.16
N LEU A 519 10.92 2.53 27.91
CA LEU A 519 9.95 3.62 27.84
C LEU A 519 8.99 3.41 26.67
N ARG A 520 7.79 3.97 26.75
CA ARG A 520 6.97 4.18 25.56
C ARG A 520 7.45 5.42 24.82
N ARG A 521 7.14 5.48 23.52
CA ARG A 521 7.54 6.59 22.65
C ARG A 521 7.14 7.98 23.20
N ASP A 522 5.93 8.11 23.72
CA ASP A 522 5.40 9.36 24.27
C ASP A 522 6.12 9.79 25.55
N GLU A 523 6.49 8.83 26.40
CA GLU A 523 7.29 9.10 27.59
C GLU A 523 8.76 9.44 27.25
N LEU A 524 9.32 8.84 26.19
CA LEU A 524 10.64 9.22 25.67
C LEU A 524 10.68 10.71 25.31
N VAL A 525 9.72 11.17 24.51
CA VAL A 525 9.60 12.58 24.10
C VAL A 525 9.45 13.48 25.31
N ARG A 526 8.53 13.15 26.24
CA ARG A 526 8.32 13.93 27.47
C ARG A 526 9.59 14.06 28.33
N ARG A 527 10.39 13.00 28.44
CA ARG A 527 11.65 13.04 29.21
C ARG A 527 12.76 13.81 28.50
N MET A 528 12.78 13.79 27.17
CA MET A 528 13.69 14.62 26.38
C MET A 528 13.34 16.10 26.55
N ASP A 529 12.06 16.46 26.47
CA ASP A 529 11.59 17.85 26.65
C ASP A 529 11.82 18.37 28.09
N ALA A 530 11.72 17.50 29.09
CA ALA A 530 11.93 17.85 30.50
C ALA A 530 13.41 17.83 30.93
N ALA A 531 14.32 17.32 30.09
CA ALA A 531 15.73 17.22 30.42
C ALA A 531 16.40 18.60 30.30
N PRO A 532 17.40 18.91 31.14
CA PRO A 532 18.13 20.18 31.08
C PRO A 532 19.14 20.24 29.92
N CYS A 533 19.01 19.41 28.89
CA CYS A 533 19.90 19.42 27.72
C CYS A 533 19.12 19.69 26.43
N ASP A 534 19.65 20.59 25.62
CA ASP A 534 19.00 21.06 24.39
C ASP A 534 19.35 20.18 23.17
N ASP A 535 20.42 19.39 23.25
CA ASP A 535 20.94 18.59 22.13
C ASP A 535 20.87 17.08 22.38
N TRP A 536 20.11 16.41 21.53
CA TRP A 536 19.93 14.96 21.49
C TRP A 536 20.33 14.36 20.13
N SER A 537 20.85 13.14 20.16
CA SER A 537 20.94 12.25 19.00
C SER A 537 19.98 11.08 19.22
N VAL A 538 19.03 10.91 18.31
CA VAL A 538 18.02 9.85 18.35
C VAL A 538 18.32 8.80 17.29
N PHE A 539 18.30 7.54 17.70
CA PHE A 539 18.53 6.38 16.85
C PHE A 539 17.29 5.49 16.91
N ALA A 540 16.52 5.44 15.83
CA ALA A 540 15.41 4.51 15.67
C ALA A 540 15.94 3.20 15.10
N ILE A 541 15.59 2.07 15.69
CA ILE A 541 16.16 0.74 15.44
C ILE A 541 15.04 -0.21 15.03
N ASN A 542 15.24 -0.98 13.97
CA ASN A 542 14.37 -2.10 13.58
C ASN A 542 15.16 -3.38 13.38
N LEU A 543 14.59 -4.50 13.82
CA LEU A 543 15.22 -5.81 13.74
C LEU A 543 14.98 -6.48 12.38
N HIS A 544 16.05 -6.89 11.71
CA HIS A 544 15.95 -7.56 10.42
C HIS A 544 15.37 -8.98 10.58
N ARG A 545 14.32 -9.30 9.81
CA ARG A 545 13.67 -10.63 9.78
C ARG A 545 13.15 -11.14 11.14
N PHE A 546 12.80 -10.25 12.08
CA PHE A 546 12.20 -10.65 13.36
C PHE A 546 10.94 -11.52 13.19
N ALA A 547 10.12 -11.24 12.18
CA ALA A 547 8.96 -12.07 11.83
C ALA A 547 9.35 -13.51 11.47
N ALA A 548 10.48 -13.74 10.79
CA ALA A 548 10.97 -15.07 10.47
C ALA A 548 11.44 -15.82 11.72
N ILE A 549 12.06 -15.12 12.68
CA ILE A 549 12.42 -15.71 13.98
C ILE A 549 11.17 -16.13 14.75
N ASN A 550 10.12 -15.31 14.77
CA ASN A 550 8.84 -15.68 15.39
C ASN A 550 8.18 -16.89 14.72
N MET A 551 8.31 -17.03 13.40
CA MET A 551 7.78 -18.18 12.67
C MET A 551 8.56 -19.47 12.97
N VAL A 552 9.89 -19.39 13.11
CA VAL A 552 10.76 -20.55 13.29
C VAL A 552 10.88 -20.99 14.76
N LEU A 553 11.06 -20.04 15.69
CA LEU A 553 11.36 -20.31 17.10
C LEU A 553 10.18 -20.05 18.05
N GLY A 554 9.05 -19.57 17.52
CA GLY A 554 7.84 -19.26 18.27
C GLY A 554 7.86 -17.89 18.95
N ARG A 555 6.66 -17.37 19.22
CA ARG A 555 6.45 -16.03 19.78
C ARG A 555 7.08 -15.82 21.17
N SER A 556 7.07 -16.83 22.03
CA SER A 556 7.69 -16.73 23.37
C SER A 556 9.21 -16.48 23.29
N THR A 557 9.89 -17.13 22.34
CA THR A 557 11.33 -16.94 22.11
C THR A 557 11.61 -15.56 21.52
N GLY A 558 10.72 -15.06 20.65
CA GLY A 558 10.78 -13.68 20.16
C GLY A 558 10.61 -12.64 21.26
N ASP A 559 9.69 -12.87 22.21
CA ASP A 559 9.51 -12.01 23.38
C ASP A 559 10.76 -11.96 24.26
N ASP A 560 11.42 -13.10 24.48
CA ASP A 560 12.67 -13.18 25.22
C ASP A 560 13.83 -12.50 24.47
N LEU A 561 13.84 -12.57 23.13
CA LEU A 561 14.77 -11.80 22.30
C LEU A 561 14.61 -10.29 22.50
N LEU A 562 13.38 -9.79 22.54
CA LEU A 562 13.11 -8.36 22.74
C LEU A 562 13.56 -7.90 24.14
N LYS A 563 13.34 -8.71 25.19
CA LYS A 563 13.84 -8.43 26.55
C LYS A 563 15.37 -8.43 26.61
N ALA A 564 16.00 -9.42 25.99
CA ALA A 564 17.46 -9.54 25.94
C ALA A 564 18.08 -8.36 25.16
N LEU A 565 17.42 -7.91 24.09
CA LEU A 565 17.82 -6.74 23.33
C LEU A 565 17.81 -5.47 24.18
N VAL A 566 16.71 -5.19 24.90
CA VAL A 566 16.64 -4.00 25.76
C VAL A 566 17.67 -4.05 26.88
N THR A 567 17.93 -5.23 27.45
CA THR A 567 18.99 -5.42 28.45
C THR A 567 20.36 -5.09 27.86
N ARG A 568 20.68 -5.66 26.68
CA ARG A 568 21.95 -5.41 25.99
C ARG A 568 22.12 -3.93 25.62
N LEU A 569 21.05 -3.26 25.16
CA LEU A 569 21.08 -1.83 24.89
C LEU A 569 21.36 -1.04 26.17
N ARG A 570 20.71 -1.34 27.30
CA ARG A 570 20.93 -0.65 28.58
C ARG A 570 22.36 -0.79 29.10
N GLU A 571 22.96 -1.98 28.96
CA GLU A 571 24.33 -2.24 29.42
C GLU A 571 25.40 -1.50 28.61
N ASN A 572 25.09 -1.14 27.36
CA ASN A 572 26.04 -0.50 26.43
C ASN A 572 25.65 0.94 26.09
N ALA A 573 24.54 1.46 26.61
CA ALA A 573 24.09 2.82 26.35
C ALA A 573 24.93 3.85 27.14
N PRO A 574 25.26 5.00 26.54
CA PRO A 574 25.93 6.09 27.24
C PRO A 574 25.12 6.60 28.44
N ARG A 575 25.79 7.26 29.40
CA ARG A 575 25.12 7.83 30.58
C ARG A 575 24.06 8.85 30.16
N GLY A 576 22.87 8.74 30.74
CA GLY A 576 21.74 9.63 30.43
C GLY A 576 20.95 9.24 29.18
N ALA A 577 21.31 8.15 28.49
CA ALA A 577 20.53 7.65 27.37
C ALA A 577 19.16 7.13 27.82
N LEU A 578 18.16 7.40 26.98
CA LEU A 578 16.78 6.98 27.16
C LEU A 578 16.44 5.94 26.09
N ILE A 579 15.88 4.80 26.49
CA ILE A 579 15.53 3.71 25.59
C ILE A 579 14.03 3.51 25.62
N ALA A 580 13.42 3.52 24.44
CA ALA A 580 12.00 3.30 24.24
C ALA A 580 11.71 2.18 23.25
N ARG A 581 10.52 1.60 23.36
CA ARG A 581 9.94 0.71 22.35
C ARG A 581 8.77 1.44 21.70
N SER A 582 8.79 1.55 20.38
CA SER A 582 7.74 2.22 19.62
C SER A 582 6.58 1.26 19.35
N GLU A 583 6.82 0.21 18.56
CA GLU A 583 5.84 -0.82 18.23
C GLU A 583 6.54 -2.08 17.71
N GLY A 584 6.00 -3.27 17.95
CA GLY A 584 6.53 -4.53 17.41
C GLY A 584 8.01 -4.75 17.75
N ASP A 585 8.85 -4.76 16.72
CA ASP A 585 10.31 -4.93 16.75
C ASP A 585 11.08 -3.60 16.59
N GLY A 586 10.38 -2.46 16.75
CA GLY A 586 10.92 -1.10 16.67
C GLY A 586 11.29 -0.53 18.04
N PHE A 587 12.52 -0.01 18.15
CA PHE A 587 13.06 0.62 19.35
C PHE A 587 13.63 2.00 19.01
N SER A 588 13.77 2.86 20.02
CA SER A 588 14.44 4.15 19.89
C SER A 588 15.38 4.36 21.06
N ILE A 589 16.61 4.80 20.79
CA ILE A 589 17.54 5.26 21.81
C ILE A 589 17.83 6.75 21.58
N ALA A 590 17.54 7.57 22.57
CA ALA A 590 17.90 8.99 22.59
C ALA A 590 19.11 9.15 23.50
N VAL A 591 20.18 9.74 22.98
CA VAL A 591 21.42 9.99 23.72
C VAL A 591 21.67 11.49 23.76
N PRO A 592 21.93 12.10 24.93
CA PRO A 592 22.36 13.49 24.99
C PRO A 592 23.65 13.64 24.17
N SER A 593 23.72 14.61 23.26
CA SER A 593 24.87 14.75 22.34
C SER A 593 26.19 14.89 23.10
N VAL A 594 26.17 15.53 24.28
CA VAL A 594 27.34 15.67 25.18
C VAL A 594 27.83 14.35 25.79
N ALA A 595 26.99 13.32 25.84
CA ALA A 595 27.32 12.00 26.36
C ALA A 595 27.85 11.06 25.28
N LEU A 596 27.76 11.45 24.00
CA LEU A 596 28.22 10.66 22.86
C LEU A 596 29.70 10.94 22.60
N ALA A 597 30.57 9.98 22.94
CA ALA A 597 32.02 10.13 22.81
C ALA A 597 32.55 9.95 21.37
N MET A 598 31.68 9.62 20.42
CA MET A 598 31.98 9.36 19.01
C MET A 598 30.88 9.95 18.11
N PRO A 599 31.14 10.14 16.80
CA PRO A 599 30.13 10.59 15.86
C PRO A 599 28.86 9.71 15.88
N PRO A 600 27.66 10.29 15.69
CA PRO A 600 26.41 9.53 15.65
C PRO A 600 26.43 8.35 14.66
N THR A 601 27.06 8.50 13.50
CA THR A 601 27.21 7.43 12.52
C THR A 601 28.06 6.27 13.03
N GLU A 602 29.19 6.55 13.69
CA GLU A 602 30.04 5.52 14.32
C GLU A 602 29.32 4.81 15.48
N PHE A 603 28.53 5.55 16.26
CA PHE A 603 27.71 4.95 17.31
C PHE A 603 26.63 4.02 16.74
N ALA A 604 26.02 4.37 15.60
CA ALA A 604 25.08 3.50 14.92
C ALA A 604 25.74 2.21 14.41
N GLU A 605 26.94 2.28 13.85
CA GLU A 605 27.71 1.10 13.47
C GLU A 605 28.06 0.23 14.69
N HIS A 606 28.43 0.86 15.80
CA HIS A 606 28.66 0.16 17.06
C HIS A 606 27.41 -0.59 17.56
N LEU A 607 26.24 0.06 17.51
CA LEU A 607 24.97 -0.56 17.86
C LEU A 607 24.62 -1.73 16.93
N ILE A 608 24.83 -1.59 15.61
CA ILE A 608 24.63 -2.68 14.65
C ILE A 608 25.53 -3.86 14.99
N GLY A 609 26.82 -3.63 15.26
CA GLY A 609 27.75 -4.68 15.65
C GLY A 609 27.39 -5.35 16.97
N LEU A 610 26.90 -4.58 17.95
CA LEU A 610 26.44 -5.09 19.24
C LEU A 610 25.19 -5.98 19.11
N LEU A 611 24.24 -5.55 18.28
CA LEU A 611 22.98 -6.27 18.05
C LEU A 611 23.18 -7.51 17.15
N SER A 612 24.19 -7.51 16.29
CA SER A 612 24.53 -8.66 15.44
C SER A 612 25.14 -9.84 16.20
N ARG A 613 25.55 -9.66 17.47
CA ARG A 613 26.05 -10.76 18.30
C ARG A 613 24.92 -11.71 18.70
N ALA A 614 25.19 -13.00 18.73
CA ALA A 614 24.23 -14.02 19.12
C ALA A 614 23.54 -13.73 20.48
N PHE A 615 22.23 -13.94 20.53
CA PHE A 615 21.41 -13.88 21.74
C PHE A 615 21.16 -15.30 22.24
N VAL A 616 21.48 -15.56 23.52
CA VAL A 616 21.19 -16.84 24.18
C VAL A 616 19.82 -16.74 24.84
N LEU A 617 18.85 -17.50 24.33
CA LEU A 617 17.43 -17.43 24.68
C LEU A 617 16.98 -18.80 25.21
N GLY A 618 17.39 -19.12 26.44
CA GLY A 618 17.19 -20.44 27.02
C GLY A 618 17.99 -21.52 26.26
N PRO A 619 17.35 -22.52 25.63
CA PRO A 619 18.04 -23.55 24.84
C PRO A 619 18.40 -23.09 23.42
N SER A 620 17.91 -21.94 22.96
CA SER A 620 18.04 -21.46 21.58
C SER A 620 19.08 -20.34 21.47
N VAL A 621 19.69 -20.21 20.29
CA VAL A 621 20.60 -19.12 19.95
C VAL A 621 20.07 -18.40 18.72
N ALA A 622 19.95 -17.07 18.77
CA ALA A 622 19.45 -16.26 17.66
C ALA A 622 20.46 -15.17 17.27
N GLU A 623 20.78 -15.09 15.98
CA GLU A 623 21.54 -13.99 15.38
C GLU A 623 20.59 -13.12 14.57
N ILE A 624 20.67 -11.80 14.77
CA ILE A 624 19.74 -10.86 14.15
C ILE A 624 20.46 -9.61 13.66
N GLY A 625 20.13 -9.16 12.45
CA GLY A 625 20.60 -7.88 11.93
C GLY A 625 19.77 -6.72 12.48
N ALA A 626 20.32 -5.52 12.45
CA ALA A 626 19.61 -4.30 12.84
C ALA A 626 19.73 -3.24 11.74
N ARG A 627 18.66 -2.47 11.58
CA ARG A 627 18.64 -1.25 10.77
C ARG A 627 18.42 -0.05 11.66
N ILE A 628 19.13 1.04 11.39
CA ILE A 628 19.11 2.22 12.26
C ILE A 628 18.84 3.49 11.45
N GLY A 629 17.82 4.26 11.82
CA GLY A 629 17.63 5.63 11.39
C GLY A 629 18.17 6.59 12.42
N ILE A 630 18.93 7.60 11.99
CA ILE A 630 19.62 8.54 12.88
C ILE A 630 19.03 9.94 12.67
N CYS A 631 18.65 10.64 13.73
CA CYS A 631 18.35 12.08 13.66
C CYS A 631 19.08 12.79 14.80
N VAL A 632 19.83 13.83 14.43
CA VAL A 632 20.61 14.62 15.37
C VAL A 632 19.95 15.99 15.52
N SER A 633 20.04 16.56 16.72
CA SER A 633 19.55 17.91 16.98
C SER A 633 20.22 18.93 16.06
N GLY A 634 19.40 19.77 15.45
CA GLY A 634 19.75 20.83 14.50
C GLY A 634 18.59 21.82 14.39
N GLU A 635 18.86 23.03 13.88
CA GLU A 635 18.03 24.25 13.98
C GLU A 635 16.51 24.02 14.20
N GLY A 636 16.06 24.14 15.45
CA GLY A 636 14.67 24.37 15.82
C GLY A 636 13.74 23.16 15.96
N ARG A 637 14.24 21.92 16.07
CA ARG A 637 13.36 20.74 16.30
C ARG A 637 13.10 20.50 17.78
N ASP A 638 11.84 20.25 18.11
CA ASP A 638 11.43 19.71 19.42
C ASP A 638 11.73 18.20 19.53
N ALA A 639 11.63 17.64 20.73
CA ALA A 639 11.93 16.22 20.95
C ALA A 639 11.06 15.29 20.10
N ALA A 640 9.80 15.67 19.85
CA ALA A 640 8.89 14.92 18.98
C ALA A 640 9.39 14.87 17.53
N GLY A 641 9.85 16.00 17.00
CA GLY A 641 10.43 16.11 15.65
C GLY A 641 11.72 15.32 15.48
N LEU A 642 12.55 15.20 16.53
CA LEU A 642 13.76 14.37 16.49
C LEU A 642 13.43 12.87 16.43
N VAL A 643 12.48 12.41 17.24
CA VAL A 643 12.03 11.01 17.21
C VAL A 643 11.40 10.67 15.87
N ALA A 644 10.51 11.53 15.35
CA ALA A 644 9.90 11.34 14.04
C ALA A 644 10.93 11.37 12.90
N GLY A 645 11.93 12.26 12.96
CA GLY A 645 13.02 12.32 11.99
C GLY A 645 13.84 11.04 11.95
N ALA A 646 14.17 10.47 13.11
CA ALA A 646 14.94 9.23 13.19
C ALA A 646 14.15 8.04 12.61
N GLU A 647 12.84 7.97 12.84
CA GLU A 647 11.98 6.93 12.25
C GLU A 647 11.83 7.08 10.73
N ALA A 648 11.72 8.30 10.22
CA ALA A 648 11.71 8.53 8.77
C ALA A 648 13.03 8.11 8.12
N ALA A 649 14.16 8.35 8.77
CA ALA A 649 15.46 7.85 8.32
C ALA A 649 15.53 6.31 8.36
N LEU A 650 14.91 5.68 9.36
CA LEU A 650 14.84 4.23 9.48
C LEU A 650 14.07 3.61 8.31
N ASP A 651 13.00 4.25 7.83
CA ASP A 651 12.29 3.80 6.63
C ASP A 651 13.16 3.85 5.37
N HIS A 652 14.08 4.80 5.28
CA HIS A 652 15.08 4.81 4.22
C HIS A 652 16.08 3.64 4.37
N ALA A 653 16.57 3.41 5.59
CA ALA A 653 17.46 2.27 5.88
C ALA A 653 16.81 0.90 5.58
N ARG A 654 15.47 0.80 5.64
CA ARG A 654 14.70 -0.41 5.27
C ARG A 654 14.71 -0.72 3.78
N LYS A 655 14.91 0.28 2.91
CA LYS A 655 14.98 0.09 1.45
C LYS A 655 16.30 -0.54 1.00
N SER A 656 17.35 -0.43 1.81
CA SER A 656 18.65 -1.06 1.56
C SER A 656 18.64 -2.53 2.01
N ALA A 657 19.34 -3.38 1.26
CA ALA A 657 19.49 -4.78 1.61
C ALA A 657 20.39 -4.94 2.85
N GLY A 658 19.99 -5.81 3.80
CA GLY A 658 20.79 -6.16 4.97
C GLY A 658 20.70 -5.19 6.16
N SER A 659 21.68 -5.30 7.07
CA SER A 659 21.88 -4.38 8.21
C SER A 659 22.57 -3.11 7.75
N GLY A 660 22.21 -1.97 8.32
CA GLY A 660 22.79 -0.69 7.93
C GLY A 660 22.13 0.49 8.63
N TYR A 661 22.60 1.70 8.37
CA TYR A 661 22.00 2.91 8.91
C TYR A 661 21.70 3.95 7.84
N SER A 662 20.80 4.88 8.14
CA SER A 662 20.53 6.07 7.33
C SER A 662 20.43 7.29 8.24
N LEU A 663 20.99 8.41 7.80
CA LEU A 663 20.92 9.69 8.50
C LEU A 663 19.71 10.48 7.98
N HIS A 664 18.95 11.08 8.89
CA HIS A 664 17.84 11.95 8.55
C HIS A 664 18.37 13.22 7.91
N ASP A 665 18.19 13.32 6.59
CA ASP A 665 18.40 14.56 5.84
C ASP A 665 17.12 15.43 5.95
N SER A 666 17.25 16.61 6.56
CA SER A 666 16.16 17.59 6.69
C SER A 666 15.56 18.00 5.36
N ASP A 667 16.34 17.93 4.29
CA ASP A 667 15.94 18.44 3.00
C ASP A 667 15.11 17.42 2.22
N GLU A 668 15.33 16.12 2.42
CA GLU A 668 14.54 15.06 1.79
C GLU A 668 13.10 14.98 2.33
N ALA A 669 12.93 15.11 3.65
CA ALA A 669 11.60 15.14 4.25
C ALA A 669 10.81 16.39 3.83
N ARG A 670 11.48 17.55 3.71
CA ARG A 670 10.88 18.77 3.15
C ARG A 670 10.50 18.61 1.69
N ARG A 671 11.35 17.97 0.87
CA ARG A 671 11.05 17.64 -0.54
C ARG A 671 9.80 16.77 -0.66
N GLN A 672 9.62 15.74 0.18
CA GLN A 672 8.45 14.87 0.11
C GLN A 672 7.14 15.56 0.53
N ILE A 673 7.15 16.37 1.58
CA ILE A 673 5.97 17.17 1.97
C ILE A 673 5.61 18.14 0.85
N ARG A 674 6.61 18.81 0.29
CA ARG A 674 6.44 19.74 -0.82
C ARG A 674 5.90 19.05 -2.08
N ALA A 675 6.43 17.89 -2.45
CA ALA A 675 5.93 17.10 -3.58
C ALA A 675 4.45 16.72 -3.42
N ARG A 676 4.02 16.32 -2.22
CA ARG A 676 2.59 16.02 -1.96
C ARG A 676 1.69 17.25 -2.07
N ALA A 677 2.17 18.41 -1.62
CA ALA A 677 1.43 19.67 -1.77
C ALA A 677 1.28 20.05 -3.26
N LEU A 678 2.38 19.93 -4.02
CA LEU A 678 2.38 20.16 -5.47
C LEU A 678 1.42 19.20 -6.19
N GLU A 679 1.41 17.90 -5.85
CA GLU A 679 0.52 16.91 -6.47
C GLU A 679 -0.97 17.26 -6.28
N ALA A 680 -1.35 17.68 -5.06
CA ALA A 680 -2.74 17.97 -4.72
C ALA A 680 -3.31 19.18 -5.50
N GLU A 681 -2.49 20.21 -5.74
CA GLU A 681 -2.93 21.46 -6.38
C GLU A 681 -2.80 21.45 -7.91
N MET A 682 -1.97 20.56 -8.46
CA MET A 682 -1.58 20.54 -9.87
C MET A 682 -2.77 20.52 -10.85
N LYS A 683 -3.83 19.75 -10.54
CA LYS A 683 -5.03 19.69 -11.39
C LYS A 683 -5.80 21.00 -11.46
N GLY A 684 -5.88 21.74 -10.36
CA GLY A 684 -6.52 23.05 -10.31
C GLY A 684 -5.68 24.16 -10.93
N ALA A 685 -4.34 24.03 -10.83
CA ALA A 685 -3.39 25.03 -11.29
C ALA A 685 -3.45 25.32 -12.80
N LEU A 686 -3.67 24.29 -13.63
CA LEU A 686 -3.78 24.46 -15.08
C LEU A 686 -5.03 25.26 -15.47
N ALA A 687 -6.18 24.95 -14.89
CA ALA A 687 -7.41 25.72 -15.10
C ALA A 687 -7.31 27.17 -14.59
N ALA A 688 -6.47 27.39 -13.57
CA ALA A 688 -6.20 28.71 -13.01
C ALA A 688 -5.13 29.52 -13.78
N GLY A 689 -4.61 29.01 -14.92
CA GLY A 689 -3.62 29.72 -15.73
C GLY A 689 -2.27 29.89 -15.04
N GLN A 690 -1.91 28.99 -14.12
CA GLN A 690 -0.67 29.09 -13.35
C GLN A 690 0.55 28.51 -14.08
N PHE A 691 0.34 27.67 -15.09
CA PHE A 691 1.41 27.18 -15.96
C PHE A 691 1.66 28.19 -17.10
N PHE A 692 2.92 28.45 -17.40
CA PHE A 692 3.35 29.37 -18.46
C PHE A 692 4.65 28.90 -19.10
N LEU A 693 4.96 29.38 -20.31
CA LEU A 693 6.18 29.02 -21.04
C LEU A 693 7.19 30.15 -21.03
N LEU A 694 8.46 29.79 -20.79
CA LEU A 694 9.62 30.60 -21.15
C LEU A 694 10.31 29.94 -22.34
N TYR A 695 11.10 30.72 -23.08
CA TYR A 695 11.72 30.29 -24.32
C TYR A 695 13.22 30.53 -24.26
N GLN A 696 14.02 29.50 -24.48
CA GLN A 696 15.48 29.61 -24.49
C GLN A 696 15.99 29.68 -25.94
N PRO A 697 16.76 30.72 -26.31
CA PRO A 697 17.29 30.85 -27.67
C PRO A 697 18.16 29.68 -28.14
N GLN A 698 17.91 29.23 -29.36
CA GLN A 698 18.76 28.31 -30.13
C GLN A 698 19.40 29.08 -31.29
N VAL A 699 20.71 28.93 -31.49
CA VAL A 699 21.46 29.66 -32.53
C VAL A 699 22.23 28.72 -33.44
N ALA A 700 22.44 29.14 -34.68
CA ALA A 700 23.41 28.52 -35.58
C ALA A 700 24.82 28.81 -35.07
N LEU A 701 25.62 27.77 -34.82
CA LEU A 701 26.97 27.94 -34.28
C LEU A 701 27.96 28.54 -35.29
N ALA A 702 27.64 28.46 -36.58
CA ALA A 702 28.49 28.99 -37.65
C ALA A 702 28.60 30.53 -37.63
N ASP A 703 27.52 31.23 -37.32
CA ASP A 703 27.42 32.70 -37.42
C ASP A 703 26.74 33.36 -36.22
N GLY A 704 26.19 32.58 -35.29
CA GLY A 704 25.51 33.05 -34.08
C GLY A 704 24.10 33.59 -34.34
N HIS A 705 23.51 33.37 -35.51
CA HIS A 705 22.13 33.79 -35.80
C HIS A 705 21.11 32.89 -35.10
N LEU A 706 20.01 33.49 -34.65
CA LEU A 706 18.91 32.79 -34.00
C LEU A 706 18.21 31.86 -35.00
N THR A 707 18.09 30.57 -34.64
CA THR A 707 17.41 29.54 -35.44
C THR A 707 16.04 29.16 -34.87
N GLY A 708 15.87 29.30 -33.56
CA GLY A 708 14.62 28.96 -32.88
C GLY A 708 14.71 29.19 -31.38
N ALA A 709 13.78 28.57 -30.65
CA ALA A 709 13.85 28.55 -29.19
C ALA A 709 13.18 27.31 -28.60
N GLU A 710 13.72 26.81 -27.49
CA GLU A 710 13.13 25.73 -26.71
C GLU A 710 12.10 26.27 -25.72
N ALA A 711 10.89 25.72 -25.76
CA ALA A 711 9.78 26.07 -24.88
C ALA A 711 9.87 25.29 -23.56
N LEU A 712 10.14 26.02 -22.49
CA LEU A 712 10.38 25.51 -21.15
C LEU A 712 9.20 25.88 -20.24
N VAL A 713 8.42 24.88 -19.85
CA VAL A 713 7.27 25.07 -18.96
C VAL A 713 7.70 25.54 -17.57
N ARG A 714 6.91 26.39 -16.94
CA ARG A 714 7.09 26.89 -15.58
C ARG A 714 5.75 26.92 -14.87
N TRP A 715 5.76 26.68 -13.57
CA TRP A 715 4.55 26.75 -12.76
C TRP A 715 4.66 27.89 -11.74
N ARG A 716 3.75 28.87 -11.83
CA ARG A 716 3.61 29.95 -10.85
C ARG A 716 2.66 29.52 -9.74
N HIS A 717 3.21 28.91 -8.69
CA HIS A 717 2.48 28.51 -7.51
C HIS A 717 2.23 29.71 -6.57
N PRO A 718 1.03 29.87 -5.98
CA PRO A 718 0.73 30.98 -5.06
C PRO A 718 1.65 31.05 -3.84
N GLU A 719 1.92 29.90 -3.21
CA GLU A 719 2.79 29.80 -2.04
C GLU A 719 4.28 29.61 -2.39
N PHE A 720 4.62 28.75 -3.34
CA PHE A 720 6.00 28.36 -3.63
C PHE A 720 6.70 29.19 -4.71
N GLY A 721 6.04 30.20 -5.29
CA GLY A 721 6.60 31.02 -6.35
C GLY A 721 6.74 30.25 -7.67
N VAL A 722 7.80 30.52 -8.44
CA VAL A 722 8.01 29.82 -9.72
C VAL A 722 8.70 28.47 -9.46
N VAL A 723 7.94 27.40 -9.59
CA VAL A 723 8.38 26.01 -9.43
C VAL A 723 9.00 25.52 -10.75
N PRO A 724 10.22 24.94 -10.72
CA PRO A 724 10.91 24.46 -11.92
C PRO A 724 10.41 23.07 -12.37
N PRO A 725 10.54 22.73 -13.68
CA PRO A 725 10.07 21.46 -14.24
C PRO A 725 10.53 20.21 -13.50
N PHE A 726 11.81 20.11 -13.16
CA PHE A 726 12.37 18.92 -12.51
C PHE A 726 11.68 18.57 -11.18
N GLU A 727 10.98 19.52 -10.55
CA GLU A 727 10.26 19.28 -9.30
C GLU A 727 8.83 18.74 -9.52
N PHE A 728 8.17 19.09 -10.63
CA PHE A 728 6.76 18.75 -10.86
C PHE A 728 6.50 17.80 -12.03
N ILE A 729 7.45 17.61 -12.95
CA ILE A 729 7.29 16.71 -14.09
C ILE A 729 7.17 15.25 -13.63
N GLU A 730 8.03 14.80 -12.70
CA GLU A 730 7.94 13.43 -12.14
C GLU A 730 6.57 13.18 -11.47
N ILE A 731 6.05 14.19 -10.76
CA ILE A 731 4.73 14.16 -10.11
C ILE A 731 3.63 14.08 -11.18
N ALA A 732 3.74 14.86 -12.25
CA ALA A 732 2.79 14.86 -13.36
C ALA A 732 2.78 13.50 -14.10
N GLU A 733 3.94 12.86 -14.26
CA GLU A 733 4.07 11.55 -14.87
C GLU A 733 3.44 10.44 -14.02
N ALA A 734 3.76 10.42 -12.72
CA ALA A 734 3.23 9.44 -11.76
C ALA A 734 1.70 9.53 -11.63
N SER A 735 1.15 10.76 -11.61
CA SER A 735 -0.29 11.01 -11.49
C SER A 735 -1.06 10.93 -12.82
N GLY A 736 -0.35 10.84 -13.96
CA GLY A 736 -0.94 10.91 -15.31
C GLY A 736 -1.34 12.32 -15.77
N PHE A 737 -1.09 13.35 -14.96
CA PHE A 737 -1.32 14.76 -15.33
C PHE A 737 -0.37 15.27 -16.42
N ILE A 738 0.69 14.54 -16.75
CA ILE A 738 1.60 14.88 -17.85
C ILE A 738 0.89 15.02 -19.20
N CYS A 739 -0.19 14.27 -19.44
CA CYS A 739 -0.96 14.35 -20.69
C CYS A 739 -1.69 15.70 -20.88
N PRO A 740 -2.57 16.15 -19.94
CA PRO A 740 -3.21 17.47 -20.07
C PRO A 740 -2.21 18.63 -20.02
N LEU A 741 -1.13 18.52 -19.25
CA LEU A 741 -0.08 19.53 -19.24
C LEU A 741 0.63 19.61 -20.60
N GLY A 742 1.02 18.47 -21.17
CA GLY A 742 1.70 18.41 -22.46
C GLY A 742 0.85 18.95 -23.61
N ALA A 743 -0.47 18.70 -23.61
CA ALA A 743 -1.38 19.30 -24.58
C ALA A 743 -1.38 20.84 -24.50
N PHE A 744 -1.45 21.39 -23.28
CA PHE A 744 -1.34 22.84 -23.06
C PHE A 744 -0.01 23.40 -23.56
N VAL A 745 1.12 22.72 -23.25
CA VAL A 745 2.46 23.18 -23.66
C VAL A 745 2.57 23.25 -25.19
N VAL A 746 2.10 22.23 -25.91
CA VAL A 746 2.12 22.21 -27.39
C VAL A 746 1.23 23.31 -27.97
N GLU A 747 0.01 23.47 -27.45
CA GLU A 747 -0.93 24.51 -27.90
C GLU A 747 -0.35 25.92 -27.71
N GLU A 748 0.18 26.22 -26.52
CA GLU A 748 0.71 27.55 -26.19
C GLU A 748 2.03 27.85 -26.93
N ALA A 749 2.92 26.85 -27.09
CA ALA A 749 4.16 27.01 -27.84
C ALA A 749 3.88 27.34 -29.31
N CYS A 750 2.96 26.60 -29.95
CA CYS A 750 2.54 26.86 -31.32
C CYS A 750 1.95 28.26 -31.47
N ARG A 751 1.04 28.64 -30.57
CA ARG A 751 0.38 29.96 -30.57
C ARG A 751 1.39 31.11 -30.45
N GLN A 752 2.40 30.98 -29.61
CA GLN A 752 3.42 32.02 -29.42
C GLN A 752 4.38 32.10 -30.61
N ALA A 753 4.80 30.95 -31.15
CA ALA A 753 5.73 30.86 -32.27
C ALA A 753 5.14 31.39 -33.59
N THR A 754 3.81 31.37 -33.78
CA THR A 754 3.16 32.01 -34.94
C THR A 754 3.52 33.49 -35.04
N GLY A 755 3.74 34.18 -33.91
CA GLY A 755 4.14 35.58 -33.88
C GLY A 755 5.63 35.83 -34.14
N TRP A 756 6.45 34.80 -34.33
CA TRP A 756 7.88 34.93 -34.64
C TRP A 756 8.12 34.96 -36.16
N PRO A 757 9.27 35.51 -36.63
CA PRO A 757 9.68 35.40 -38.02
C PRO A 757 9.60 33.95 -38.55
N GLU A 758 9.23 33.79 -39.83
CA GLU A 758 8.94 32.48 -40.44
C GLU A 758 10.11 31.48 -40.37
N HIS A 759 11.35 31.96 -40.31
CA HIS A 759 12.54 31.13 -40.24
C HIS A 759 12.81 30.54 -38.84
N LEU A 760 12.10 31.00 -37.79
CA LEU A 760 12.33 30.52 -36.43
C LEU A 760 11.43 29.35 -36.06
N SER A 761 12.04 28.28 -35.55
CA SER A 761 11.35 27.12 -34.99
C SER A 761 11.06 27.29 -33.49
N VAL A 762 10.17 26.44 -32.98
CA VAL A 762 9.93 26.24 -31.55
C VAL A 762 10.07 24.77 -31.21
N SER A 763 10.84 24.47 -30.17
CA SER A 763 11.06 23.10 -29.70
C SER A 763 10.28 22.86 -28.41
N VAL A 764 9.61 21.70 -28.30
CA VAL A 764 8.75 21.35 -27.16
C VAL A 764 9.12 19.96 -26.65
N ASN A 765 9.47 19.88 -25.37
CA ASN A 765 9.70 18.62 -24.67
C ASN A 765 8.41 17.81 -24.49
N VAL A 766 8.46 16.52 -24.84
CA VAL A 766 7.34 15.58 -24.75
C VAL A 766 7.76 14.35 -23.97
N SER A 767 7.03 14.04 -22.90
CA SER A 767 7.26 12.82 -22.12
C SER A 767 6.88 11.57 -22.93
N PRO A 768 7.64 10.46 -22.81
CA PRO A 768 7.29 9.19 -23.46
C PRO A 768 5.90 8.68 -23.07
N LEU A 769 5.49 8.94 -21.83
CA LEU A 769 4.17 8.55 -21.33
C LEU A 769 3.03 9.19 -22.12
N GLN A 770 3.24 10.37 -22.71
CA GLN A 770 2.23 11.00 -23.54
C GLN A 770 1.96 10.20 -24.81
N PHE A 771 2.99 9.65 -25.48
CA PHE A 771 2.76 8.80 -26.66
C PHE A 771 2.01 7.51 -26.32
N THR A 772 2.20 6.97 -25.11
CA THR A 772 1.51 5.75 -24.66
C THR A 772 0.08 5.96 -24.16
N ARG A 773 -0.23 7.15 -23.62
CA ARG A 773 -1.50 7.41 -22.90
C ARG A 773 -2.44 8.37 -23.64
N MET A 774 -1.99 8.98 -24.74
CA MET A 774 -2.80 9.89 -25.54
C MET A 774 -2.39 9.85 -27.02
N ASP A 775 -3.32 10.24 -27.90
CA ASP A 775 -3.03 10.42 -29.32
C ASP A 775 -2.34 11.77 -29.55
N MET A 776 -1.00 11.74 -29.55
CA MET A 776 -0.19 12.95 -29.76
C MET A 776 -0.35 13.53 -31.15
N VAL A 777 -0.66 12.70 -32.16
CA VAL A 777 -0.89 13.16 -33.54
C VAL A 777 -2.10 14.07 -33.58
N THR A 778 -3.18 13.69 -32.89
CA THR A 778 -4.40 14.50 -32.81
C THR A 778 -4.17 15.82 -32.07
N VAL A 779 -3.42 15.79 -30.95
CA VAL A 779 -3.11 17.01 -30.18
C VAL A 779 -2.27 17.99 -30.99
N VAL A 780 -1.21 17.51 -31.65
CA VAL A 780 -0.35 18.36 -32.47
C VAL A 780 -1.11 18.91 -33.69
N ARG A 781 -1.92 18.08 -34.36
CA ARG A 781 -2.76 18.52 -35.47
C ARG A 781 -3.72 19.63 -35.07
N LYS A 782 -4.35 19.50 -33.90
CA LYS A 782 -5.24 20.52 -33.34
C LYS A 782 -4.48 21.81 -33.06
N ALA A 783 -3.35 21.73 -32.35
CA ALA A 783 -2.54 22.90 -32.02
C ALA A 783 -2.03 23.66 -33.27
N LEU A 784 -1.58 22.95 -34.30
CA LEU A 784 -1.15 23.54 -35.58
C LEU A 784 -2.33 24.19 -36.31
N ALA A 785 -3.50 23.54 -36.35
CA ALA A 785 -4.68 24.07 -37.00
C ALA A 785 -5.22 25.34 -36.31
N GLU A 786 -5.19 25.39 -34.98
CA GLU A 786 -5.68 26.54 -34.20
C GLU A 786 -4.69 27.71 -34.21
N SER A 787 -3.38 27.44 -34.18
CA SER A 787 -2.34 28.47 -34.17
C SER A 787 -1.97 29.00 -35.57
N GLY A 788 -2.20 28.21 -36.62
CA GLY A 788 -1.73 28.51 -37.98
C GLY A 788 -0.22 28.38 -38.17
N LEU A 789 0.52 27.78 -37.22
CA LEU A 789 1.96 27.57 -37.34
C LEU A 789 2.26 26.55 -38.46
N SER A 790 3.26 26.84 -39.29
CA SER A 790 3.77 25.85 -40.26
C SER A 790 4.32 24.63 -39.52
N PRO A 791 3.92 23.38 -39.86
CA PRO A 791 4.35 22.18 -39.15
C PRO A 791 5.87 22.02 -39.05
N GLU A 792 6.60 22.43 -40.09
CA GLU A 792 8.07 22.37 -40.15
C GLU A 792 8.77 23.21 -39.08
N ARG A 793 8.06 24.17 -38.48
CA ARG A 793 8.57 25.05 -37.42
C ARG A 793 8.38 24.45 -36.02
N LEU A 794 7.60 23.38 -35.87
CA LEU A 794 7.42 22.70 -34.59
C LEU A 794 8.40 21.54 -34.51
N HIS A 795 9.26 21.59 -33.49
CA HIS A 795 10.17 20.50 -33.15
C HIS A 795 9.67 19.85 -31.85
N LEU A 796 9.54 18.51 -31.83
CA LEU A 796 9.21 17.77 -30.62
C LEU A 796 10.48 17.07 -30.11
N GLU A 797 10.83 17.36 -28.86
CA GLU A 797 12.00 16.83 -28.17
C GLU A 797 11.57 15.65 -27.29
N ILE A 798 12.29 14.53 -27.40
CA ILE A 798 11.98 13.29 -26.69
C ILE A 798 13.27 12.79 -26.06
N THR A 799 13.23 12.46 -24.78
CA THR A 799 14.42 12.01 -24.02
C THR A 799 14.93 10.64 -24.46
N GLU A 800 16.22 10.38 -24.24
CA GLU A 800 16.86 9.10 -24.51
C GLU A 800 16.18 7.90 -23.81
N SER A 801 15.61 8.09 -22.61
CA SER A 801 14.88 7.04 -21.89
C SER A 801 13.62 6.56 -22.62
N ALA A 802 13.04 7.38 -23.51
CA ALA A 802 11.94 6.98 -24.37
C ALA A 802 12.27 5.77 -25.25
N PHE A 803 13.56 5.54 -25.50
CA PHE A 803 14.08 4.51 -26.37
C PHE A 803 14.19 3.14 -25.69
N LEU A 804 13.97 3.07 -24.37
CA LEU A 804 13.97 1.81 -23.62
C LEU A 804 12.58 1.13 -23.62
N ASP A 805 11.49 1.90 -23.72
CA ASP A 805 10.10 1.43 -23.68
C ASP A 805 9.40 1.57 -25.07
N VAL A 806 10.13 1.29 -26.16
CA VAL A 806 9.64 1.53 -27.54
C VAL A 806 8.63 0.48 -27.99
N SER A 807 7.39 0.92 -28.21
CA SER A 807 6.37 0.16 -28.94
C SER A 807 6.24 0.62 -30.39
N ASP A 808 5.76 -0.25 -31.28
CA ASP A 808 5.46 0.12 -32.67
C ASP A 808 4.39 1.22 -32.76
N GLU A 809 3.57 1.40 -31.73
CA GLU A 809 2.60 2.49 -31.62
C GLU A 809 3.30 3.86 -31.50
N ILE A 810 4.34 3.99 -30.67
CA ILE A 810 5.12 5.23 -30.56
C ILE A 810 5.78 5.55 -31.90
N LEU A 811 6.39 4.54 -32.55
CA LEU A 811 7.01 4.72 -33.87
C LEU A 811 6.00 5.15 -34.93
N ALA A 812 4.80 4.57 -34.94
CA ALA A 812 3.74 4.95 -35.86
C ALA A 812 3.26 6.39 -35.64
N GLN A 813 3.11 6.82 -34.38
CA GLN A 813 2.76 8.20 -34.06
C GLN A 813 3.87 9.17 -34.49
N LEU A 814 5.15 8.86 -34.24
CA LEU A 814 6.28 9.69 -34.67
C LEU A 814 6.38 9.79 -36.20
N ALA A 815 6.19 8.69 -36.91
CA ALA A 815 6.13 8.68 -38.37
C ALA A 815 4.96 9.53 -38.89
N ALA A 816 3.80 9.45 -38.25
CA ALA A 816 2.63 10.27 -38.60
C ALA A 816 2.87 11.76 -38.33
N LEU A 817 3.51 12.13 -37.21
CA LEU A 817 3.89 13.50 -36.89
C LEU A 817 4.87 14.07 -37.92
N ARG A 818 5.88 13.27 -38.31
CA ARG A 818 6.81 13.67 -39.36
C ARG A 818 6.14 13.81 -40.72
N ALA A 819 5.17 12.95 -41.04
CA ALA A 819 4.37 13.08 -42.25
C ALA A 819 3.49 14.36 -42.27
N LEU A 820 3.16 14.92 -41.10
CA LEU A 820 2.55 16.25 -41.01
C LEU A 820 3.54 17.39 -41.26
N GLY A 821 4.84 17.11 -41.25
CA GLY A 821 5.92 18.08 -41.40
C GLY A 821 6.63 18.45 -40.10
N VAL A 822 6.18 17.93 -38.95
CA VAL A 822 6.79 18.19 -37.63
C VAL A 822 8.16 17.54 -37.55
N LYS A 823 9.11 18.23 -36.90
CA LYS A 823 10.49 17.74 -36.71
C LYS A 823 10.63 17.02 -35.39
N ILE A 824 11.42 15.94 -35.37
CA ILE A 824 11.66 15.15 -34.16
C ILE A 824 13.11 15.29 -33.73
N ALA A 825 13.32 15.62 -32.46
CA ALA A 825 14.61 15.79 -31.84
C ALA A 825 14.80 14.79 -30.69
N LEU A 826 15.99 14.20 -30.61
CA LEU A 826 16.40 13.38 -29.49
C LEU A 826 17.09 14.25 -28.44
N ASP A 827 16.61 14.21 -27.20
CA ASP A 827 17.14 14.97 -26.08
C ASP A 827 18.00 14.15 -25.11
N ASP A 828 18.86 14.84 -24.34
CA ASP A 828 19.77 14.29 -23.32
C ASP A 828 20.73 13.18 -23.79
N PHE A 829 21.11 13.19 -25.08
CA PHE A 829 21.89 12.10 -25.66
C PHE A 829 23.27 11.94 -25.01
N GLY A 830 23.54 10.74 -24.49
CA GLY A 830 24.82 10.33 -23.90
C GLY A 830 24.80 10.22 -22.38
N THR A 831 23.68 10.51 -21.72
CA THR A 831 23.52 10.35 -20.26
C THR A 831 22.94 8.99 -19.87
N GLY A 832 22.38 8.23 -20.83
CA GLY A 832 21.80 6.90 -20.64
C GLY A 832 22.51 5.77 -21.43
N TYR A 833 21.92 4.57 -21.37
CA TYR A 833 22.38 3.39 -22.11
C TYR A 833 21.67 3.25 -23.45
N SER A 834 21.99 4.10 -24.44
CA SER A 834 21.49 3.93 -25.81
C SER A 834 22.04 2.67 -26.46
N SER A 835 21.16 1.74 -26.83
CA SER A 835 21.48 0.79 -27.90
C SER A 835 21.36 1.53 -29.23
N LEU A 836 22.51 1.79 -29.87
CA LEU A 836 22.62 2.41 -31.21
C LEU A 836 21.69 1.77 -32.27
N GLY A 837 21.27 0.52 -32.06
CA GLY A 837 20.30 -0.18 -32.91
C GLY A 837 18.91 0.46 -32.92
N TYR A 838 18.45 1.06 -31.82
CA TYR A 838 17.15 1.75 -31.80
C TYR A 838 17.21 3.10 -32.48
N LEU A 839 18.31 3.84 -32.31
CA LEU A 839 18.50 5.15 -32.94
C LEU A 839 18.28 5.10 -34.47
N ALA A 840 18.70 4.00 -35.11
CA ALA A 840 18.55 3.77 -36.54
C ALA A 840 17.09 3.64 -37.03
N ARG A 841 16.15 3.29 -36.14
CA ARG A 841 14.73 3.12 -36.48
C ARG A 841 13.91 4.40 -36.31
N PHE A 842 14.41 5.37 -35.54
CA PHE A 842 13.66 6.58 -35.24
C PHE A 842 13.81 7.60 -36.37
N PRO A 843 12.72 8.27 -36.76
CA PRO A 843 12.77 9.29 -37.80
C PRO A 843 13.25 10.64 -37.24
N LEU A 844 14.49 10.68 -36.74
CA LEU A 844 15.10 11.84 -36.10
C LEU A 844 15.57 12.88 -37.13
N ASP A 845 15.27 14.15 -36.87
CA ASP A 845 15.84 15.30 -37.59
C ASP A 845 17.00 15.93 -36.80
N PHE A 846 16.97 15.83 -35.46
CA PHE A 846 17.98 16.43 -34.57
C PHE A 846 18.43 15.48 -33.45
N ILE A 847 19.68 15.63 -33.02
CA ILE A 847 20.24 15.01 -31.82
C ILE A 847 20.82 16.12 -30.93
N LYS A 848 20.30 16.26 -29.72
CA LYS A 848 20.73 17.23 -28.72
C LYS A 848 21.79 16.57 -27.82
N ILE A 849 22.99 17.16 -27.77
CA ILE A 849 24.09 16.70 -26.93
C ILE A 849 23.96 17.35 -25.56
N ASP A 850 23.86 16.51 -24.52
CA ASP A 850 23.71 16.94 -23.14
C ASP A 850 24.83 17.88 -22.67
N GLN A 851 24.45 18.86 -21.85
CA GLN A 851 25.33 19.87 -21.28
C GLN A 851 26.53 19.30 -20.49
N SER A 852 26.44 18.08 -19.95
CA SER A 852 27.54 17.48 -19.18
C SER A 852 28.77 17.19 -20.04
N PHE A 853 28.60 16.96 -21.34
CA PHE A 853 29.71 16.84 -22.28
C PHE A 853 30.21 18.22 -22.74
N VAL A 854 29.30 19.16 -22.97
CA VAL A 854 29.62 20.50 -23.47
C VAL A 854 30.40 21.33 -22.45
N ARG A 855 29.96 21.36 -21.19
CA ARG A 855 30.60 22.14 -20.10
C ARG A 855 32.06 21.73 -19.81
N ARG A 856 32.47 20.52 -20.24
CA ARG A 856 33.83 20.00 -20.03
C ARG A 856 34.69 20.04 -21.28
N LEU A 857 34.18 20.48 -22.43
CA LEU A 857 34.88 20.47 -23.72
C LEU A 857 36.26 21.14 -23.70
N ALA A 858 36.39 22.25 -22.98
CA ALA A 858 37.65 23.01 -22.93
C ALA A 858 38.71 22.37 -22.03
N THR A 859 38.33 21.46 -21.12
CA THR A 859 39.23 20.94 -20.07
C THR A 859 39.40 19.42 -20.09
N ASP A 860 38.51 18.69 -20.77
CA ASP A 860 38.52 17.24 -20.85
C ASP A 860 38.57 16.75 -22.31
N PRO A 861 39.72 16.19 -22.76
CA PRO A 861 39.86 15.60 -24.09
C PRO A 861 38.87 14.46 -24.39
N ALA A 862 38.39 13.75 -23.37
CA ALA A 862 37.41 12.69 -23.55
C ALA A 862 36.05 13.27 -23.98
N SER A 863 35.60 14.34 -23.33
CA SER A 863 34.37 15.05 -23.70
C SER A 863 34.43 15.58 -25.14
N LEU A 864 35.57 16.13 -25.59
CA LEU A 864 35.77 16.53 -26.98
C LEU A 864 35.62 15.37 -27.97
N THR A 865 36.20 14.21 -27.63
CA THR A 865 36.12 13.00 -28.45
C THR A 865 34.68 12.49 -28.56
N ILE A 866 33.93 12.52 -27.44
CA ILE A 866 32.52 12.10 -27.40
C ILE A 866 31.69 13.01 -28.31
N VAL A 867 31.80 14.34 -28.17
CA VAL A 867 31.06 15.29 -29.02
C VAL A 867 31.36 15.07 -30.51
N GLY A 868 32.63 14.85 -30.87
CA GLY A 868 33.02 14.52 -32.24
C GLY A 868 32.44 13.20 -32.76
N ALA A 869 32.36 12.18 -31.90
CA ALA A 869 31.75 10.90 -32.23
C ALA A 869 30.23 11.04 -32.44
N VAL A 870 29.52 11.76 -31.54
CA VAL A 870 28.09 12.03 -31.69
C VAL A 870 27.82 12.83 -32.96
N LYS A 871 28.66 13.81 -33.27
CA LYS A 871 28.54 14.58 -34.51
C LYS A 871 28.64 13.71 -35.76
N SER A 872 29.58 12.78 -35.77
CA SER A 872 29.76 11.82 -36.86
C SER A 872 28.57 10.87 -36.98
N LEU A 873 28.03 10.43 -35.85
CA LEU A 873 26.85 9.58 -35.76
C LEU A 873 25.60 10.28 -36.34
N ALA A 874 25.32 11.50 -35.89
CA ALA A 874 24.21 12.31 -36.36
C ALA A 874 24.25 12.49 -37.88
N ALA A 875 25.43 12.83 -38.42
CA ALA A 875 25.63 12.94 -39.86
C ALA A 875 25.34 11.64 -40.62
N GLY A 876 25.70 10.48 -40.04
CA GLY A 876 25.39 9.16 -40.61
C GLY A 876 23.90 8.86 -40.70
N PHE A 877 23.08 9.42 -39.81
CA PHE A 877 21.61 9.31 -39.83
C PHE A 877 20.91 10.44 -40.57
N GLY A 878 21.66 11.40 -41.13
CA GLY A 878 21.08 12.59 -41.74
C GLY A 878 20.44 13.56 -40.74
N ALA A 879 20.77 13.44 -39.45
CA ALA A 879 20.31 14.32 -38.38
C ALA A 879 21.33 15.45 -38.11
N ARG A 880 20.83 16.59 -37.65
CA ARG A 880 21.64 17.75 -37.23
C ARG A 880 21.91 17.70 -35.73
N VAL A 881 23.00 18.31 -35.28
CA VAL A 881 23.35 18.35 -33.85
C VAL A 881 22.98 19.69 -33.24
N VAL A 882 22.39 19.63 -32.04
CA VAL A 882 22.18 20.78 -31.15
C VAL A 882 23.02 20.57 -29.90
N CYS A 883 23.91 21.50 -29.55
CA CYS A 883 24.76 21.39 -28.36
C CYS A 883 24.19 22.22 -27.21
N GLU A 884 23.98 21.61 -26.04
CA GLU A 884 23.38 22.28 -24.89
C GLU A 884 24.39 22.79 -23.87
N GLY A 885 23.98 23.75 -23.04
CA GLY A 885 24.77 24.20 -21.90
C GLY A 885 26.01 25.02 -22.25
N ILE A 886 25.99 25.74 -23.38
CA ILE A 886 27.08 26.66 -23.76
C ILE A 886 27.05 27.90 -22.86
N GLU A 887 28.05 28.05 -22.00
CA GLU A 887 28.17 29.13 -21.02
C GLU A 887 29.24 30.16 -21.42
N GLY A 888 30.19 29.79 -22.28
CA GLY A 888 31.28 30.66 -22.70
C GLY A 888 31.64 30.62 -24.18
N GLU A 889 32.35 31.65 -24.64
CA GLU A 889 32.82 31.79 -26.02
C GLU A 889 33.77 30.66 -26.44
N ALA A 890 34.58 30.13 -25.51
CA ALA A 890 35.52 29.05 -25.80
C ALA A 890 34.80 27.76 -26.23
N GLU A 891 33.71 27.40 -25.56
CA GLU A 891 32.88 26.23 -25.90
C GLU A 891 32.24 26.42 -27.27
N TRP A 892 31.70 27.62 -27.54
CA TRP A 892 31.13 27.97 -28.84
C TRP A 892 32.16 27.79 -29.97
N GLN A 893 33.36 28.37 -29.84
CA GLN A 893 34.39 28.29 -30.88
C GLN A 893 34.83 26.85 -31.15
N ILE A 894 34.96 26.02 -30.09
CA ILE A 894 35.30 24.60 -30.23
C ILE A 894 34.19 23.86 -30.99
N LEU A 895 32.93 24.04 -30.59
CA LEU A 895 31.78 23.39 -31.22
C LEU A 895 31.58 23.83 -32.68
N ALA A 896 31.78 25.12 -32.97
CA ALA A 896 31.74 25.64 -34.33
C ALA A 896 32.86 25.06 -35.20
N ALA A 897 34.08 24.91 -34.65
CA ALA A 897 35.20 24.30 -35.35
C ALA A 897 35.01 22.79 -35.61
N LEU A 898 34.28 22.09 -34.74
CA LEU A 898 33.85 20.69 -34.95
C LEU A 898 32.74 20.55 -36.00
N GLY A 899 32.15 21.67 -36.45
CA GLY A 899 31.06 21.67 -37.41
C GLY A 899 29.70 21.29 -36.83
N CYS A 900 29.49 21.45 -35.51
CA CYS A 900 28.17 21.34 -34.91
C CYS A 900 27.25 22.46 -35.48
N GLU A 901 26.00 22.11 -35.80
CA GLU A 901 25.10 23.05 -36.49
C GLU A 901 24.49 24.10 -35.58
N GLU A 902 23.89 23.66 -34.48
CA GLU A 902 23.12 24.51 -33.58
C GLU A 902 23.61 24.37 -32.13
N GLY A 903 23.35 25.40 -31.33
CA GLY A 903 23.64 25.34 -29.91
C GLY A 903 22.75 26.25 -29.08
N GLN A 904 22.67 25.90 -27.80
CA GLN A 904 21.90 26.62 -26.80
C GLN A 904 22.64 26.69 -25.48
N GLY A 905 22.41 27.77 -24.74
CA GLY A 905 23.05 27.99 -23.44
C GLY A 905 23.01 29.44 -23.00
N TYR A 906 23.44 29.69 -21.77
CA TYR A 906 23.34 31.01 -21.15
C TYR A 906 24.21 32.07 -21.83
N TYR A 907 25.21 31.64 -22.60
CA TYR A 907 26.00 32.54 -23.43
C TYR A 907 25.14 33.26 -24.50
N PHE A 908 24.15 32.57 -25.07
CA PHE A 908 23.27 33.13 -26.11
C PHE A 908 21.97 33.72 -25.55
N GLY A 909 21.49 33.20 -24.42
CA GLY A 909 20.36 33.76 -23.70
C GLY A 909 19.81 32.81 -22.65
N LYS A 910 19.26 33.38 -21.57
CA LYS A 910 18.51 32.63 -20.56
C LYS A 910 17.06 32.42 -21.03
N PRO A 911 16.34 31.45 -20.45
CA PRO A 911 14.90 31.29 -20.69
C PRO A 911 14.16 32.61 -20.45
N GLN A 912 13.45 33.10 -21.47
CA GLN A 912 12.84 34.43 -21.49
C GLN A 912 11.43 34.40 -22.12
N PRO A 913 10.57 35.40 -21.88
CA PRO A 913 9.27 35.51 -22.54
C PRO A 913 9.36 35.44 -24.08
N GLY A 914 8.35 34.87 -24.74
CA GLY A 914 8.34 34.69 -26.20
C GLY A 914 8.36 36.00 -27.00
N GLU A 915 7.98 37.11 -26.37
CA GLU A 915 8.11 38.45 -26.95
C GLU A 915 9.58 38.87 -27.08
N ASP A 916 10.43 38.50 -26.12
CA ASP A 916 11.86 38.82 -26.16
C ASP A 916 12.59 38.05 -27.27
N ILE A 917 12.17 36.82 -27.55
CA ILE A 917 12.64 36.05 -28.72
C ILE A 917 12.29 36.77 -30.02
N ARG A 918 11.05 37.24 -30.15
CA ARG A 918 10.57 38.00 -31.32
C ARG A 918 11.38 39.29 -31.51
N LEU A 919 11.66 40.01 -30.44
CA LEU A 919 12.43 41.25 -30.46
C LEU A 919 13.91 41.00 -30.75
N ALA A 920 14.51 39.93 -30.21
CA ALA A 920 15.89 39.54 -30.50
C ALA A 920 16.08 39.20 -31.98
N ALA A 921 15.11 38.49 -32.57
CA ALA A 921 15.10 38.18 -34.00
C ALA A 921 15.02 39.44 -34.89
N ALA A 922 14.30 40.47 -34.44
CA ALA A 922 14.16 41.74 -35.17
C ALA A 922 15.40 42.65 -35.07
N ARG A 923 16.31 42.39 -34.12
CA ARG A 923 17.49 43.25 -33.85
C ARG A 923 18.73 42.91 -34.66
N VAL A 924 18.72 41.88 -35.51
CA VAL A 924 19.88 41.53 -36.35
C VAL A 924 20.13 42.65 -37.38
N PRO A 925 21.22 43.43 -37.26
CA PRO A 925 21.63 44.35 -38.30
C PRO A 925 22.44 43.58 -39.33
N ASP A 926 22.25 43.97 -40.59
CA ASP A 926 23.04 43.61 -41.76
C ASP A 926 24.56 43.65 -41.47
N ARG A 927 25.16 42.51 -41.08
CA ARG A 927 26.62 42.31 -41.05
C ARG A 927 27.06 41.60 -42.33
N LYS A 928 26.89 42.28 -43.47
CA LYS A 928 27.76 42.07 -44.63
C LYS A 928 28.81 43.18 -44.68
N ARG A 929 30.09 42.79 -44.82
CA ARG A 929 31.33 43.56 -45.04
C ARG A 929 32.20 43.83 -43.79
N ALA A 930 33.24 43.01 -43.63
CA ALA A 930 34.63 43.44 -43.46
C ALA A 930 35.54 42.36 -44.04
#